data_AF-A0A6T7ZW75-F1
#
_entry.id   AF-A0A6T7ZW75-F1
#
_cell.length_a   1.000
_cell.length_b   1.000
_cell.length_c   1.000
_cell.angle_alpha   90.00
_cell.angle_beta   90.00
_cell.angle_gamma   90.00
#
_symmetry.space_group_name_H-M   'P 1'
#
loop_
_entity.id
_entity.type
_entity.pdbx_description
1 polymer ?
#
loop_
_entity_poly.entity_id
_entity_poly.type
_entity_poly.pdbx_seq_one_letter_code
_entity_poly.pdbx_strand_id
1 'polypeptide(L)'
;MTGGVSHAFHIDQSKLADREQYEHLVPGIVDEDSDWSENGSLEEKHAMQQEYWTIVYYSLLISIARFLLTSAWKDTRSALPRGTEVTVEPHERSPITAKLMPGSYFAIVDVGSSEVGKDVMYTVRIGDGSTRQVRRELLRHRKWYCIAFLQFTNDPKHDHWSTTAFANRRQQFFQKLNDSGLQAALEFARDDRAEAKRLEDVAAADRSAAERAAAVAADPTTEAAAAIAAACRRHIRVANLPRPKVSTRKAPTEADFQQWLLELNEEEFWAWIEHSDNATHFKSKENLHYWSTRSGMDKVAFIRQVWVGFGCPGHGKGPWDGIGAMVKTKITRDVTNEQCLTPSGYIRSPLAAAQHARAIFATDEWAREHAYMEINRCVVMYLDKDQIHRPASPDDVSPVHGIMSHFSYLFFSSNTYLMRPYACWCTACACVTGRGAQYGTISNGAYLDVPGCCRTKLTRWKEDSFKITPQSGLANRNKRLAELWSHLSKELAPGKYACIQVRELWSTSEMRHYRPGHYWVFELGDSGNGSTVKKLFTLPRRSWVDFEGVRFYNGESALVVKRWLHRVEADASGLTFVEWNPQEEDLDPQSQLAAMIVNSSELRGVWELSKNQTAKSNFREVLPPVLAEVSRRLQRGAAVRSGFSSGAREDNEQGSEPRKFLMSEKLDNLNRERCTADSFKLDELVDEE
;
A
#
# COMPACT_ATOMS: atom_id res chain seq x y z
N MET A 1 34.45 0.62 -3.99
CA MET A 1 34.10 0.15 -5.35
C MET A 1 32.67 -0.40 -5.31
N THR A 2 31.68 0.47 -5.49
CA THR A 2 30.25 0.11 -5.59
C THR A 2 29.92 -0.03 -7.07
N GLY A 3 30.25 -1.17 -7.67
CA GLY A 3 29.79 -1.49 -9.02
C GLY A 3 28.28 -1.68 -8.97
N GLY A 4 27.53 -0.72 -9.49
CA GLY A 4 26.09 -0.86 -9.69
C GLY A 4 25.84 -2.10 -10.54
N VAL A 5 25.18 -3.09 -9.96
CA VAL A 5 24.74 -4.28 -10.69
C VAL A 5 23.67 -3.81 -11.69
N SER A 6 23.82 -4.19 -12.96
CA SER A 6 22.93 -3.68 -14.01
C SER A 6 21.49 -4.13 -13.78
N HIS A 7 20.53 -3.28 -14.14
CA HIS A 7 19.09 -3.57 -14.04
C HIS A 7 18.71 -4.91 -14.73
N ALA A 8 19.36 -5.25 -15.84
CA ALA A 8 19.16 -6.51 -16.55
C ALA A 8 19.54 -7.75 -15.71
N PHE A 9 20.63 -7.68 -14.94
CA PHE A 9 21.03 -8.77 -14.04
C PHE A 9 19.96 -9.04 -12.97
N HIS A 10 19.26 -8.00 -12.49
CA HIS A 10 18.18 -8.15 -11.51
C HIS A 10 16.96 -8.86 -12.10
N ILE A 11 16.59 -8.52 -13.34
CA ILE A 11 15.45 -9.15 -14.04
C ILE A 11 15.70 -10.65 -14.26
N ASP A 12 16.89 -11.04 -14.74
CA ASP A 12 17.19 -12.44 -15.01
C ASP A 12 17.19 -13.29 -13.74
N GLN A 13 17.70 -12.75 -12.63
CA GLN A 13 17.66 -13.43 -11.33
C GLN A 13 16.23 -13.58 -10.81
N SER A 14 15.38 -12.56 -10.94
CA SER A 14 13.96 -12.63 -10.57
C SER A 14 13.21 -13.66 -11.42
N LYS A 15 13.37 -13.64 -12.75
CA LYS A 15 12.75 -14.62 -13.65
C LYS A 15 13.21 -16.05 -13.38
N LEU A 16 14.49 -16.23 -13.07
CA LEU A 16 15.01 -17.54 -12.68
C LEU A 16 14.42 -18.00 -11.35
N ALA A 17 14.33 -17.12 -10.35
CA ALA A 17 13.72 -17.43 -9.05
C ALA A 17 12.23 -17.77 -9.17
N ASP A 18 11.48 -17.04 -9.99
CA ASP A 18 10.05 -17.31 -10.25
C ASP A 18 9.83 -18.66 -10.91
N ARG A 19 10.62 -18.98 -11.95
CA ARG A 19 10.60 -20.32 -12.56
C ARG A 19 10.97 -21.42 -11.56
N GLU A 20 12.05 -21.25 -10.79
CA GLU A 20 12.44 -22.23 -9.77
C GLU A 20 11.35 -22.39 -8.70
N GLN A 21 10.67 -21.31 -8.32
CA GLN A 21 9.52 -21.38 -7.42
C GLN A 21 8.43 -22.26 -8.05
N TYR A 22 8.02 -21.93 -9.27
CA TYR A 22 7.03 -22.69 -10.02
C TYR A 22 7.39 -24.17 -10.12
N GLU A 23 8.66 -24.51 -10.34
CA GLU A 23 9.13 -25.89 -10.47
C GLU A 23 9.20 -26.65 -9.14
N HIS A 24 9.47 -25.95 -8.04
CA HIS A 24 9.68 -26.57 -6.71
C HIS A 24 8.47 -26.49 -5.77
N LEU A 25 7.39 -25.81 -6.18
CA LEU A 25 6.13 -25.80 -5.43
C LEU A 25 5.55 -27.20 -5.25
N VAL A 26 4.93 -27.43 -4.09
CA VAL A 26 4.29 -28.69 -3.69
C VAL A 26 2.88 -28.41 -3.15
N PRO A 27 1.99 -29.42 -3.05
CA PRO A 27 0.65 -29.22 -2.51
C PRO A 27 0.64 -28.63 -1.10
N GLY A 28 -0.44 -27.91 -0.79
CA GLY A 28 -0.63 -27.20 0.47
C GLY A 28 0.05 -25.82 0.56
N ILE A 29 0.68 -25.35 -0.52
CA ILE A 29 1.20 -23.98 -0.63
C ILE A 29 0.28 -23.17 -1.54
N VAL A 30 -0.21 -22.04 -1.04
CA VAL A 30 -0.90 -21.03 -1.87
C VAL A 30 0.16 -20.07 -2.41
N ASP A 31 0.27 -19.98 -3.74
CA ASP A 31 1.12 -19.01 -4.43
C ASP A 31 0.23 -17.92 -5.04
N GLU A 32 0.40 -16.69 -4.59
CA GLU A 32 -0.48 -15.57 -4.91
C GLU A 32 0.30 -14.41 -5.54
N ASP A 33 -0.22 -13.88 -6.64
CA ASP A 33 0.16 -12.59 -7.21
C ASP A 33 -0.94 -11.57 -6.96
N SER A 34 -0.62 -10.39 -6.40
CA SER A 34 -1.61 -9.32 -6.19
C SER A 34 -1.16 -7.97 -6.76
N ASP A 35 -2.14 -7.23 -7.28
CA ASP A 35 -1.94 -5.90 -7.88
C ASP A 35 -3.20 -5.03 -7.79
N TRP A 36 -3.01 -3.74 -7.54
CA TRP A 36 -4.09 -2.77 -7.61
C TRP A 36 -4.31 -2.33 -9.06
N SER A 37 -5.51 -2.57 -9.57
CA SER A 37 -5.96 -1.91 -10.78
C SER A 37 -6.36 -0.47 -10.44
N GLU A 38 -5.90 0.51 -11.23
CA GLU A 38 -6.39 1.90 -11.15
C GLU A 38 -7.93 1.94 -11.07
N ASN A 39 -8.45 2.94 -10.34
CA ASN A 39 -9.87 3.10 -10.06
C ASN A 39 -10.72 3.11 -11.33
N GLY A 40 -11.82 2.36 -11.33
CA GLY A 40 -12.80 2.38 -12.42
C GLY A 40 -13.84 3.48 -12.19
N SER A 41 -14.17 4.24 -13.25
CA SER A 41 -15.22 5.25 -13.22
C SER A 41 -16.60 4.64 -13.54
N LEU A 42 -17.63 5.11 -12.84
CA LEU A 42 -19.05 4.74 -13.01
C LEU A 42 -19.88 5.92 -13.54
N GLU A 43 -19.28 6.80 -14.33
CA GLU A 43 -19.97 7.95 -14.93
C GLU A 43 -21.19 7.55 -15.77
N GLU A 44 -22.30 8.28 -15.60
CA GLU A 44 -23.49 8.13 -16.44
C GLU A 44 -23.34 8.93 -17.74
N LYS A 45 -23.58 8.25 -18.88
CA LYS A 45 -23.47 8.82 -20.24
C LYS A 45 -24.37 10.02 -20.51
N HIS A 46 -25.43 10.20 -19.71
CA HIS A 46 -26.42 11.26 -19.85
C HIS A 46 -26.44 12.22 -18.66
N ALA A 47 -25.43 12.17 -17.79
CA ALA A 47 -25.31 13.08 -16.67
C ALA A 47 -25.21 14.53 -17.18
N MET A 48 -26.00 15.43 -16.59
CA MET A 48 -25.86 16.86 -16.91
C MET A 48 -24.52 17.39 -16.40
N GLN A 49 -23.97 18.45 -17.00
CA GLN A 49 -22.65 19.02 -16.64
C GLN A 49 -22.47 19.31 -15.13
N GLN A 50 -23.56 19.52 -14.39
CA GLN A 50 -23.59 19.77 -12.95
C GLN A 50 -23.49 18.49 -12.09
N GLU A 51 -23.69 17.31 -12.67
CA GLU A 51 -23.56 16.00 -12.00
C GLU A 51 -22.12 15.43 -12.11
N TYR A 52 -21.29 15.98 -13.02
CA TYR A 52 -19.87 15.62 -13.17
C TYR A 52 -18.99 15.96 -11.95
N TRP A 53 -19.48 16.74 -10.99
CA TRP A 53 -18.73 17.09 -9.79
C TRP A 53 -18.69 15.97 -8.74
N THR A 54 -19.49 14.91 -8.91
CA THR A 54 -19.44 13.72 -8.04
C THR A 54 -18.96 12.52 -8.84
N ILE A 55 -17.65 12.37 -9.02
CA ILE A 55 -17.06 11.19 -9.67
C ILE A 55 -17.34 9.98 -8.78
N VAL A 56 -18.21 9.07 -9.24
CA VAL A 56 -18.42 7.77 -8.60
C VAL A 56 -17.40 6.80 -9.17
N TYR A 57 -16.47 6.33 -8.35
CA TYR A 57 -15.48 5.33 -8.72
C TYR A 57 -15.56 4.10 -7.81
N TYR A 58 -15.00 2.99 -8.29
CA TYR A 58 -14.68 1.82 -7.48
C TYR A 58 -13.19 1.53 -7.56
N SER A 59 -12.62 1.03 -6.47
CA SER A 59 -11.25 0.50 -6.46
C SER A 59 -11.30 -1.01 -6.69
N LEU A 60 -10.33 -1.54 -7.42
CA LEU A 60 -10.26 -2.95 -7.80
C LEU A 60 -8.88 -3.51 -7.46
N LEU A 61 -8.81 -4.41 -6.49
CA LEU A 61 -7.61 -5.21 -6.22
C LEU A 61 -7.77 -6.56 -6.93
N ILE A 62 -6.81 -6.89 -7.79
CA ILE A 62 -6.69 -8.19 -8.42
C ILE A 62 -5.75 -9.04 -7.60
N SER A 63 -6.14 -10.29 -7.39
CA SER A 63 -5.26 -11.30 -6.82
C SER A 63 -5.47 -12.61 -7.56
N ILE A 64 -4.40 -13.34 -7.84
CA ILE A 64 -4.46 -14.63 -8.49
C ILE A 64 -3.72 -15.61 -7.62
N ALA A 65 -4.47 -16.50 -6.99
CA ALA A 65 -3.94 -17.56 -6.17
C ALA A 65 -3.92 -18.86 -6.96
N ARG A 66 -2.79 -19.55 -6.97
CA ARG A 66 -2.63 -20.88 -7.55
C ARG A 66 -2.05 -21.85 -6.54
N PHE A 67 -2.45 -23.11 -6.67
CA PHE A 67 -1.92 -24.20 -5.85
C PHE A 67 -2.00 -25.53 -6.60
N LEU A 68 -1.25 -26.53 -6.15
CA LEU A 68 -1.28 -27.87 -6.73
C LEU A 68 -2.33 -28.74 -6.05
N LEU A 69 -3.10 -29.49 -6.84
CA LEU A 69 -4.09 -30.42 -6.31
C LEU A 69 -3.43 -31.64 -5.67
N THR A 70 -3.72 -31.85 -4.38
CA THR A 70 -3.19 -32.92 -3.55
C THR A 70 -3.57 -34.31 -4.08
N SER A 71 -4.81 -34.46 -4.56
CA SER A 71 -5.32 -35.70 -5.14
C SER A 71 -4.52 -36.13 -6.38
N ALA A 72 -4.30 -35.21 -7.32
CA ALA A 72 -3.49 -35.44 -8.52
C ALA A 72 -2.01 -35.71 -8.17
N TRP A 73 -1.47 -35.02 -7.17
CA TRP A 73 -0.11 -35.24 -6.70
C TRP A 73 0.07 -36.65 -6.11
N LYS A 74 -0.87 -37.12 -5.28
CA LYS A 74 -0.82 -38.44 -4.62
C LYS A 74 -1.14 -39.59 -5.57
N ASP A 75 -1.76 -39.33 -6.71
CA ASP A 75 -2.05 -40.35 -7.71
C ASP A 75 -0.76 -40.89 -8.34
N THR A 76 -0.51 -42.18 -8.11
CA THR A 76 0.67 -42.92 -8.58
C THR A 76 0.35 -43.94 -9.67
N ARG A 77 -0.87 -43.93 -10.22
CA ARG A 77 -1.35 -45.01 -11.09
C ARG A 77 -1.96 -44.51 -12.39
N SER A 78 -2.75 -43.44 -12.37
CA SER A 78 -3.50 -43.03 -13.56
C SER A 78 -2.58 -42.61 -14.69
N ALA A 79 -3.02 -42.85 -15.92
CA ALA A 79 -2.30 -42.47 -17.12
C ALA A 79 -1.96 -40.96 -17.14
N LEU A 80 -0.77 -40.61 -17.61
CA LEU A 80 -0.36 -39.22 -17.81
C LEU A 80 -0.18 -38.95 -19.32
N PRO A 81 -0.93 -38.00 -19.91
CA PRO A 81 -0.75 -37.68 -21.32
C PRO A 81 0.58 -36.99 -21.58
N ARG A 82 0.98 -36.96 -22.85
CA ARG A 82 2.12 -36.14 -23.30
C ARG A 82 1.86 -34.66 -22.98
N GLY A 83 2.90 -33.97 -22.54
CA GLY A 83 2.84 -32.56 -22.15
C GLY A 83 2.47 -32.34 -20.69
N THR A 84 2.12 -33.39 -19.93
CA THR A 84 1.82 -33.25 -18.50
C THR A 84 3.07 -32.86 -17.72
N GLU A 85 2.93 -31.84 -16.89
CA GLU A 85 3.96 -31.41 -15.95
C GLU A 85 4.01 -32.35 -14.74
N VAL A 86 5.22 -32.71 -14.35
CA VAL A 86 5.46 -33.64 -13.23
C VAL A 86 6.62 -33.20 -12.36
N THR A 87 6.52 -33.49 -11.07
CA THR A 87 7.69 -33.59 -10.20
C THR A 87 8.11 -35.04 -10.13
N VAL A 88 9.35 -35.32 -10.48
CA VAL A 88 9.94 -36.65 -10.37
C VAL A 88 10.56 -36.79 -8.99
N GLU A 89 10.05 -37.73 -8.20
CA GLU A 89 10.62 -38.07 -6.90
C GLU A 89 11.85 -38.99 -7.05
N PRO A 90 12.83 -38.90 -6.13
CA PRO A 90 13.95 -39.84 -6.08
C PRO A 90 13.45 -41.28 -5.83
N HIS A 91 14.22 -42.27 -6.26
CA HIS A 91 13.87 -43.70 -6.21
C HIS A 91 13.77 -44.27 -4.77
N GLU A 92 14.19 -43.52 -3.75
CA GLU A 92 14.12 -43.95 -2.36
C GLU A 92 12.65 -43.98 -1.88
N ARG A 93 12.20 -45.14 -1.39
CA ARG A 93 10.83 -45.36 -0.90
C ARG A 93 10.56 -44.54 0.37
N SER A 94 10.25 -43.27 0.20
CA SER A 94 9.64 -42.45 1.24
C SER A 94 8.11 -42.58 1.14
N PRO A 95 7.35 -42.44 2.24
CA PRO A 95 5.91 -42.25 2.13
C PRO A 95 5.58 -41.11 1.16
N ILE A 96 4.48 -41.23 0.41
CA ILE A 96 4.00 -40.16 -0.46
C ILE A 96 3.72 -38.95 0.45
N THR A 97 4.53 -37.91 0.32
CA THR A 97 4.41 -36.70 1.15
C THR A 97 4.10 -35.48 0.29
N ALA A 98 3.45 -34.47 0.87
CA ALA A 98 3.28 -33.15 0.28
C ALA A 98 4.54 -32.27 0.49
N LYS A 99 5.73 -32.88 0.60
CA LYS A 99 7.01 -32.18 0.78
C LYS A 99 7.91 -32.48 -0.39
N LEU A 100 8.68 -31.48 -0.82
CA LEU A 100 9.69 -31.68 -1.84
C LEU A 100 10.82 -32.54 -1.28
N MET A 101 11.06 -33.71 -1.88
CA MET A 101 12.14 -34.58 -1.44
C MET A 101 13.48 -34.13 -2.02
N PRO A 102 14.59 -34.19 -1.25
CA PRO A 102 15.92 -33.95 -1.79
C PRO A 102 16.19 -34.82 -3.02
N GLY A 103 16.65 -34.21 -4.12
CA GLY A 103 16.87 -34.89 -5.39
C GLY A 103 15.64 -34.97 -6.31
N SER A 104 14.49 -34.44 -5.90
CA SER A 104 13.34 -34.27 -6.79
C SER A 104 13.63 -33.22 -7.86
N TYR A 105 13.06 -33.38 -9.04
CA TYR A 105 13.21 -32.42 -10.14
C TYR A 105 11.94 -32.27 -10.97
N PHE A 106 11.77 -31.11 -11.59
CA PHE A 106 10.69 -30.85 -12.54
C PHE A 106 10.98 -31.50 -13.89
N ALA A 107 9.93 -32.05 -14.51
CA ALA A 107 9.98 -32.57 -15.87
C ALA A 107 8.62 -32.48 -16.56
N ILE A 108 8.60 -32.68 -17.87
CA ILE A 108 7.39 -32.76 -18.69
C ILE A 108 7.35 -34.14 -19.33
N VAL A 109 6.19 -34.81 -19.31
CA VAL A 109 6.00 -36.09 -20.00
C VAL A 109 6.18 -35.89 -21.51
N ASP A 110 7.22 -36.48 -22.09
CA ASP A 110 7.50 -36.39 -23.52
C ASP A 110 6.84 -37.51 -24.31
N VAL A 111 6.85 -38.73 -23.76
CA VAL A 111 6.08 -39.87 -24.28
C VAL A 111 5.14 -40.34 -23.16
N GLY A 112 3.85 -40.04 -23.34
CA GLY A 112 2.79 -40.50 -22.44
C GLY A 112 2.47 -41.98 -22.64
N SER A 113 1.72 -42.56 -21.70
CA SER A 113 1.19 -43.91 -21.79
C SER A 113 -0.30 -43.90 -21.46
N SER A 114 -1.07 -44.71 -22.18
CA SER A 114 -2.48 -44.99 -21.83
C SER A 114 -2.61 -46.11 -20.80
N GLU A 115 -1.51 -46.80 -20.47
CA GLU A 115 -1.50 -47.86 -19.48
C GLU A 115 -1.58 -47.27 -18.06
N VAL A 116 -2.43 -47.88 -17.24
CA VAL A 116 -2.62 -47.55 -15.83
C VAL A 116 -1.82 -48.52 -14.99
N GLY A 117 -1.02 -48.02 -14.06
CA GLY A 117 -0.21 -48.86 -13.20
C GLY A 117 1.04 -48.16 -12.68
N LYS A 118 1.55 -48.64 -11.55
CA LYS A 118 2.72 -48.07 -10.87
C LYS A 118 4.02 -48.29 -11.64
N ASP A 119 4.14 -49.46 -12.27
CA ASP A 119 5.36 -49.92 -12.93
C ASP A 119 5.46 -49.46 -14.39
N VAL A 120 4.46 -48.74 -14.90
CA VAL A 120 4.45 -48.22 -16.27
C VAL A 120 5.60 -47.22 -16.43
N MET A 121 6.40 -47.39 -17.47
CA MET A 121 7.54 -46.53 -17.78
C MET A 121 7.09 -45.36 -18.65
N TYR A 122 7.54 -44.17 -18.27
CA TYR A 122 7.32 -42.91 -18.99
C TYR A 122 8.66 -42.31 -19.41
N THR A 123 8.70 -41.70 -20.58
CA THR A 123 9.82 -40.84 -20.97
C THR A 123 9.48 -39.40 -20.60
N VAL A 124 10.27 -38.81 -19.74
CA VAL A 124 10.12 -37.41 -19.30
C VAL A 124 11.28 -36.56 -19.82
N ARG A 125 11.01 -35.32 -20.18
CA ARG A 125 11.98 -34.31 -20.60
C ARG A 125 12.23 -33.32 -19.48
N ILE A 126 13.50 -33.12 -19.15
CA ILE A 126 13.96 -32.20 -18.10
C ILE A 126 14.18 -30.81 -18.70
N GLY A 127 14.24 -29.76 -17.86
CA GLY A 127 14.44 -28.38 -18.30
C GLY A 127 15.71 -28.12 -19.12
N ASP A 128 16.73 -28.98 -19.04
CA ASP A 128 17.95 -28.92 -19.86
C ASP A 128 17.77 -29.55 -21.26
N GLY A 129 16.58 -30.09 -21.56
CA GLY A 129 16.26 -30.76 -22.81
C GLY A 129 16.58 -32.26 -22.83
N SER A 130 17.26 -32.79 -21.82
CA SER A 130 17.54 -34.22 -21.73
C SER A 130 16.29 -35.02 -21.39
N THR A 131 16.26 -36.30 -21.79
CA THR A 131 15.15 -37.21 -21.50
C THR A 131 15.57 -38.33 -20.56
N ARG A 132 14.68 -38.76 -19.67
CA ARG A 132 14.88 -39.91 -18.77
C ARG A 132 13.67 -40.83 -18.79
N GLN A 133 13.91 -42.12 -18.58
CA GLN A 133 12.85 -43.07 -18.32
C GLN A 133 12.59 -43.20 -16.82
N VAL A 134 11.34 -43.05 -16.42
CA VAL A 134 10.91 -43.00 -15.02
C VAL A 134 9.62 -43.80 -14.87
N ARG A 135 9.49 -44.54 -13.76
CA ARG A 135 8.25 -45.27 -13.43
C ARG A 135 7.16 -44.30 -13.00
N ARG A 136 5.91 -44.63 -13.34
CA ARG A 136 4.73 -43.84 -12.97
C ARG A 136 4.61 -43.58 -11.46
N GLU A 137 5.02 -44.55 -10.64
CA GLU A 137 4.99 -44.41 -9.18
C GLU A 137 5.86 -43.28 -8.62
N LEU A 138 6.86 -42.82 -9.38
CA LEU A 138 7.76 -41.72 -9.00
C LEU A 138 7.33 -40.37 -9.60
N LEU A 139 6.33 -40.36 -10.48
CA LEU A 139 5.82 -39.14 -11.09
C LEU A 139 4.69 -38.56 -10.23
N ARG A 140 4.82 -37.29 -9.85
CA ARG A 140 3.78 -36.51 -9.19
C ARG A 140 3.19 -35.55 -10.20
N HIS A 141 1.92 -35.71 -10.55
CA HIS A 141 1.26 -34.85 -11.51
C HIS A 141 1.09 -33.44 -10.92
N ARG A 142 1.66 -32.44 -11.59
CA ARG A 142 1.54 -31.02 -11.20
C ARG A 142 0.28 -30.41 -11.79
N LYS A 143 -0.88 -30.86 -11.30
CA LYS A 143 -2.18 -30.30 -11.72
C LYS A 143 -2.45 -29.01 -10.92
N TRP A 144 -2.31 -27.87 -11.59
CA TRP A 144 -2.58 -26.56 -11.00
C TRP A 144 -4.07 -26.26 -10.90
N TYR A 145 -4.40 -25.52 -9.86
CA TYR A 145 -5.67 -24.89 -9.68
C TYR A 145 -5.49 -23.41 -9.39
N CYS A 146 -6.06 -22.56 -10.24
CA CYS A 146 -5.90 -21.11 -10.23
C CYS A 146 -7.25 -20.40 -9.98
N ILE A 147 -7.27 -19.52 -8.99
CA ILE A 147 -8.40 -18.67 -8.61
C ILE A 147 -8.03 -17.21 -8.87
N ALA A 148 -8.81 -16.54 -9.70
CA ALA A 148 -8.74 -15.09 -9.85
C ALA A 148 -9.73 -14.40 -8.90
N PHE A 149 -9.21 -13.69 -7.91
CA PHE A 149 -9.96 -12.83 -7.00
C PHE A 149 -10.11 -11.42 -7.60
N LEU A 150 -11.34 -11.04 -7.90
CA LEU A 150 -11.70 -9.67 -8.31
C LEU A 150 -12.32 -8.96 -7.10
N GLN A 151 -11.59 -8.04 -6.49
CA GLN A 151 -11.96 -7.50 -5.18
C GLN A 151 -12.30 -6.01 -5.27
N PHE A 152 -13.56 -5.68 -5.04
CA PHE A 152 -14.12 -4.34 -5.21
C PHE A 152 -14.28 -3.63 -3.87
N THR A 153 -14.10 -2.31 -3.85
CA THR A 153 -14.47 -1.46 -2.72
C THR A 153 -14.90 -0.07 -3.18
N ASN A 154 -15.71 0.59 -2.35
CA ASN A 154 -16.03 2.02 -2.46
C ASN A 154 -14.98 2.93 -1.77
N ASP A 155 -13.89 2.35 -1.27
CA ASP A 155 -12.78 3.10 -0.70
C ASP A 155 -11.77 3.54 -1.78
N PRO A 156 -11.52 4.84 -1.99
CA PRO A 156 -10.51 5.33 -2.93
C PRO A 156 -9.08 4.96 -2.58
N LYS A 157 -8.81 4.64 -1.31
CA LYS A 157 -7.45 4.59 -0.80
C LYS A 157 -6.79 3.28 -1.17
N HIS A 158 -5.66 3.35 -1.87
CA HIS A 158 -4.74 2.24 -2.08
C HIS A 158 -3.63 2.34 -1.03
N ASP A 159 -3.96 2.00 0.21
CA ASP A 159 -3.05 1.99 1.35
C ASP A 159 -2.90 0.59 1.94
N HIS A 160 -1.93 0.39 2.84
CA HIS A 160 -1.72 -0.93 3.45
C HIS A 160 -2.96 -1.45 4.21
N TRP A 161 -3.84 -0.58 4.73
CA TRP A 161 -5.07 -1.00 5.39
C TRP A 161 -6.05 -1.65 4.41
N SER A 162 -6.27 -1.03 3.25
CA SER A 162 -7.09 -1.62 2.19
C SER A 162 -6.50 -2.93 1.67
N THR A 163 -5.19 -2.96 1.38
CA THR A 163 -4.48 -4.17 0.93
C THR A 163 -4.61 -5.31 1.95
N THR A 164 -4.36 -5.03 3.23
CA THR A 164 -4.43 -6.05 4.30
C THR A 164 -5.86 -6.49 4.61
N ALA A 165 -6.86 -5.63 4.45
CA ALA A 165 -8.27 -5.99 4.58
C ALA A 165 -8.67 -7.02 3.50
N PHE A 166 -8.25 -6.81 2.26
CA PHE A 166 -8.46 -7.77 1.18
C PHE A 166 -7.67 -9.06 1.37
N ALA A 167 -6.39 -8.98 1.79
CA ALA A 167 -5.60 -10.17 2.13
C ALA A 167 -6.28 -11.01 3.23
N ASN A 168 -6.83 -10.37 4.26
CA ASN A 168 -7.61 -11.06 5.30
C ASN A 168 -8.84 -11.76 4.72
N ARG A 169 -9.56 -11.11 3.81
CA ARG A 169 -10.74 -11.69 3.17
C ARG A 169 -10.37 -12.93 2.36
N ARG A 170 -9.26 -12.91 1.63
CA ARG A 170 -8.74 -14.07 0.89
C ARG A 170 -8.30 -15.19 1.83
N GLN A 171 -7.54 -14.90 2.88
CA GLN A 171 -7.16 -15.90 3.88
C GLN A 171 -8.37 -16.56 4.54
N GLN A 172 -9.43 -15.79 4.84
CA GLN A 172 -10.70 -16.32 5.35
C GLN A 172 -11.41 -17.20 4.31
N PHE A 173 -11.35 -16.85 3.03
CA PHE A 173 -11.86 -17.71 1.96
C PHE A 173 -11.15 -19.06 1.95
N PHE A 174 -9.81 -19.07 2.00
CA PHE A 174 -9.04 -20.33 2.05
C PHE A 174 -9.26 -21.11 3.35
N GLN A 175 -9.44 -20.42 4.48
CA GLN A 175 -9.82 -21.07 5.74
C GLN A 175 -11.18 -21.76 5.61
N LYS A 176 -12.17 -21.11 4.99
CA LYS A 176 -13.49 -21.71 4.72
C LYS A 176 -13.42 -22.88 3.74
N LEU A 177 -12.58 -22.76 2.71
CA LEU A 177 -12.32 -23.85 1.78
C LEU A 177 -11.77 -25.07 2.51
N ASN A 178 -10.78 -24.86 3.38
CA ASN A 178 -10.15 -25.90 4.19
C ASN A 178 -11.10 -26.54 5.23
N ASP A 179 -11.90 -25.72 5.92
CA ASP A 179 -12.72 -26.20 7.05
C ASP A 179 -14.09 -26.74 6.64
N SER A 180 -14.64 -26.25 5.53
CA SER A 180 -16.06 -26.45 5.19
C SER A 180 -16.29 -26.69 3.70
N GLY A 181 -15.21 -26.80 2.91
CA GLY A 181 -15.27 -27.05 1.48
C GLY A 181 -15.62 -25.82 0.64
N LEU A 182 -15.59 -26.01 -0.68
CA LEU A 182 -15.66 -24.93 -1.64
C LEU A 182 -16.97 -24.13 -1.59
N GLN A 183 -18.11 -24.80 -1.38
CA GLN A 183 -19.41 -24.14 -1.38
C GLN A 183 -19.52 -23.07 -0.28
N ALA A 184 -19.07 -23.41 0.94
CA ALA A 184 -19.04 -22.46 2.06
C ALA A 184 -18.09 -21.28 1.79
N ALA A 185 -16.95 -21.52 1.12
CA ALA A 185 -16.03 -20.46 0.73
C ALA A 185 -16.64 -19.51 -0.31
N LEU A 186 -17.38 -20.03 -1.30
CA LEU A 186 -18.08 -19.22 -2.29
C LEU A 186 -19.22 -18.40 -1.68
N GLU A 187 -19.99 -19.00 -0.77
CA GLU A 187 -21.03 -18.28 -0.02
C GLU A 187 -20.43 -17.13 0.78
N PHE A 188 -19.30 -17.37 1.45
CA PHE A 188 -18.54 -16.33 2.13
C PHE A 188 -18.06 -15.22 1.17
N ALA A 189 -17.58 -15.56 -0.03
CA ALA A 189 -17.17 -14.55 -1.02
C ALA A 189 -18.35 -13.70 -1.55
N ARG A 190 -19.55 -14.29 -1.57
CA ARG A 190 -20.82 -13.65 -1.97
C ARG A 190 -21.50 -12.87 -0.83
N ASP A 191 -21.03 -12.99 0.41
CA ASP A 191 -21.56 -12.29 1.59
C ASP A 191 -21.36 -10.76 1.48
N ASP A 192 -22.28 -10.13 0.77
CA ASP A 192 -22.42 -8.68 0.66
C ASP A 192 -23.19 -8.17 1.89
N ARG A 193 -22.55 -8.11 3.06
CA ARG A 193 -23.20 -7.52 4.27
C ARG A 193 -23.74 -6.10 4.03
N ALA A 194 -23.11 -5.36 3.13
CA ALA A 194 -23.59 -4.07 2.65
C ALA A 194 -24.93 -4.18 1.90
N GLU A 195 -25.15 -5.24 1.11
CA GLU A 195 -26.42 -5.52 0.45
C GLU A 195 -27.48 -6.01 1.44
N ALA A 196 -27.11 -6.87 2.41
CA ALA A 196 -28.04 -7.28 3.47
C ALA A 196 -28.56 -6.05 4.24
N LYS A 197 -27.65 -5.16 4.63
CA LYS A 197 -27.99 -3.89 5.28
C LYS A 197 -28.78 -2.95 4.34
N ARG A 198 -28.40 -2.83 3.05
CA ARG A 198 -29.14 -2.03 2.06
C ARG A 198 -30.55 -2.57 1.83
N LEU A 199 -30.74 -3.89 1.78
CA LEU A 199 -32.05 -4.53 1.65
C LEU A 199 -32.88 -4.32 2.92
N GLU A 200 -32.26 -4.34 4.10
CA GLU A 200 -32.92 -3.95 5.36
C GLU A 200 -33.35 -2.48 5.36
N ASP A 201 -32.47 -1.58 4.90
CA ASP A 201 -32.72 -0.13 4.80
C ASP A 201 -33.78 0.20 3.73
N VAL A 202 -33.74 -0.47 2.57
CA VAL A 202 -34.77 -0.36 1.52
C VAL A 202 -36.08 -0.93 2.01
N ALA A 203 -36.09 -2.08 2.67
CA ALA A 203 -37.31 -2.63 3.26
C ALA A 203 -37.86 -1.71 4.37
N ALA A 204 -36.99 -1.02 5.13
CA ALA A 204 -37.40 -0.01 6.10
C ALA A 204 -37.98 1.24 5.42
N ALA A 205 -37.37 1.70 4.33
CA ALA A 205 -37.85 2.82 3.53
C ALA A 205 -39.19 2.49 2.85
N ASP A 206 -39.36 1.27 2.33
CA ASP A 206 -40.59 0.76 1.74
C ASP A 206 -41.69 0.61 2.78
N ARG A 207 -41.39 0.11 3.99
CA ARG A 207 -42.34 0.13 5.12
C ARG A 207 -42.78 1.56 5.44
N SER A 208 -41.83 2.49 5.55
CA SER A 208 -42.12 3.90 5.81
C SER A 208 -42.88 4.57 4.67
N ALA A 209 -42.62 4.19 3.42
CA ALA A 209 -43.35 4.68 2.25
C ALA A 209 -44.76 4.08 2.16
N ALA A 210 -44.93 2.81 2.50
CA ALA A 210 -46.24 2.15 2.59
C ALA A 210 -47.08 2.75 3.72
N GLU A 211 -46.49 3.08 4.86
CA GLU A 211 -47.16 3.80 5.96
C GLU A 211 -47.60 5.21 5.52
N ARG A 212 -46.74 5.94 4.81
CA ARG A 212 -47.09 7.24 4.21
C ARG A 212 -48.19 7.10 3.15
N ALA A 213 -48.11 6.10 2.29
CA ALA A 213 -49.10 5.84 1.25
C ALA A 213 -50.45 5.41 1.85
N ALA A 214 -50.46 4.63 2.93
CA ALA A 214 -51.67 4.29 3.67
C ALA A 214 -52.29 5.52 4.35
N ALA A 215 -51.45 6.44 4.87
CA ALA A 215 -51.91 7.71 5.42
C ALA A 215 -52.49 8.65 4.34
N VAL A 216 -51.95 8.62 3.12
CA VAL A 216 -52.45 9.39 1.97
C VAL A 216 -53.69 8.74 1.34
N ALA A 217 -53.78 7.41 1.31
CA ALA A 217 -54.96 6.70 0.81
C ALA A 217 -56.18 6.79 1.74
N ALA A 218 -55.99 7.25 2.99
CA ALA A 218 -57.06 7.64 3.89
C ALA A 218 -57.69 9.00 3.53
N ASP A 219 -57.12 9.74 2.58
CA ASP A 219 -57.69 10.94 1.98
C ASP A 219 -58.53 10.55 0.74
N PRO A 220 -59.85 10.86 0.65
CA PRO A 220 -60.76 10.28 -0.35
C PRO A 220 -60.57 10.76 -1.79
N THR A 221 -59.49 11.48 -2.09
CA THR A 221 -59.28 12.08 -3.41
C THR A 221 -57.86 11.82 -3.89
N THR A 222 -57.66 10.84 -4.79
CA THR A 222 -56.75 10.98 -5.96
C THR A 222 -56.57 9.68 -6.76
N GLU A 223 -56.58 9.84 -8.08
CA GLU A 223 -56.22 8.88 -9.13
C GLU A 223 -54.74 8.40 -9.09
N ALA A 224 -53.97 8.78 -8.07
CA ALA A 224 -52.52 8.56 -7.97
C ALA A 224 -52.13 7.09 -7.75
N ALA A 225 -52.99 6.28 -7.15
CA ALA A 225 -52.72 4.86 -6.86
C ALA A 225 -52.56 4.00 -8.14
N ALA A 226 -53.23 4.37 -9.24
CA ALA A 226 -53.19 3.63 -10.49
C ALA A 226 -51.87 3.84 -11.28
N ALA A 227 -51.27 5.03 -11.17
CA ALA A 227 -50.01 5.36 -11.85
C ALA A 227 -48.80 4.63 -11.24
N ILE A 228 -48.78 4.46 -9.92
CA ILE A 228 -47.71 3.76 -9.18
C ILE A 228 -47.69 2.27 -9.54
N ALA A 229 -48.87 1.64 -9.67
CA ALA A 229 -48.99 0.23 -10.07
C ALA A 229 -48.62 -0.04 -11.56
N ALA A 230 -48.59 0.99 -12.41
CA ALA A 230 -48.16 0.88 -13.81
C ALA A 230 -46.63 0.97 -13.96
N ALA A 231 -45.96 1.78 -13.11
CA ALA A 231 -44.51 1.90 -13.08
C ALA A 231 -43.83 0.59 -12.61
N CYS A 232 -44.39 -0.08 -11.60
CA CYS A 232 -43.85 -1.35 -11.10
C CYS A 232 -43.93 -2.50 -12.13
N ARG A 233 -44.83 -2.44 -13.12
CA ARG A 233 -44.98 -3.48 -14.16
C ARG A 233 -43.98 -3.36 -15.33
N ARG A 234 -43.28 -2.23 -15.48
CA ARG A 234 -42.22 -2.07 -16.49
C ARG A 234 -40.91 -2.79 -16.15
N HIS A 235 -40.67 -3.14 -14.89
CA HIS A 235 -39.42 -3.78 -14.44
C HIS A 235 -39.29 -5.29 -14.72
N ILE A 236 -40.33 -5.97 -15.20
CA ILE A 236 -40.36 -7.45 -15.32
C ILE A 236 -39.95 -7.97 -16.72
N ARG A 237 -39.55 -7.10 -17.67
CA ARG A 237 -39.31 -7.48 -19.08
C ARG A 237 -37.85 -7.79 -19.47
N VAL A 238 -36.99 -8.20 -18.54
CA VAL A 238 -35.54 -8.47 -18.80
C VAL A 238 -35.24 -9.95 -19.11
N ALA A 239 -36.25 -10.77 -19.44
CA ALA A 239 -36.07 -12.23 -19.52
C ALA A 239 -35.66 -12.80 -20.90
N ASN A 240 -35.48 -11.99 -21.96
CA ASN A 240 -35.20 -12.54 -23.30
C ASN A 240 -34.18 -11.71 -24.09
N LEU A 241 -32.89 -12.04 -23.98
CA LEU A 241 -31.86 -11.57 -24.90
C LEU A 241 -31.13 -12.75 -25.56
N PRO A 242 -30.82 -12.66 -26.87
CA PRO A 242 -30.24 -13.76 -27.64
C PRO A 242 -28.73 -13.93 -27.35
N ARG A 243 -28.30 -15.19 -27.19
CA ARG A 243 -26.92 -15.57 -26.92
C ARG A 243 -26.04 -15.51 -28.20
N PRO A 244 -24.80 -15.00 -28.13
CA PRO A 244 -23.87 -15.07 -29.24
C PRO A 244 -23.35 -16.50 -29.49
N LYS A 245 -23.05 -16.81 -30.75
CA LYS A 245 -22.61 -18.15 -31.20
C LYS A 245 -21.11 -18.36 -30.94
N VAL A 246 -20.82 -19.54 -30.43
CA VAL A 246 -19.53 -20.00 -29.88
C VAL A 246 -18.71 -20.78 -30.92
N SER A 247 -17.39 -20.64 -30.83
CA SER A 247 -16.38 -21.46 -31.52
C SER A 247 -16.06 -22.74 -30.72
N THR A 248 -15.91 -23.85 -31.43
CA THR A 248 -15.84 -25.21 -30.89
C THR A 248 -14.46 -25.61 -30.36
N ARG A 249 -14.27 -25.51 -29.04
CA ARG A 249 -13.48 -26.50 -28.27
C ARG A 249 -14.33 -27.02 -27.13
N LYS A 250 -14.20 -28.31 -26.82
CA LYS A 250 -15.12 -29.06 -25.97
C LYS A 250 -14.95 -28.60 -24.52
N ALA A 251 -15.91 -27.81 -24.05
CA ALA A 251 -15.99 -27.42 -22.64
C ALA A 251 -16.06 -28.65 -21.72
N PRO A 252 -15.54 -28.57 -20.48
CA PRO A 252 -15.68 -29.63 -19.49
C PRO A 252 -17.16 -29.96 -19.25
N THR A 253 -17.45 -31.25 -19.07
CA THR A 253 -18.80 -31.73 -18.76
C THR A 253 -19.14 -31.48 -17.29
N GLU A 254 -20.43 -31.54 -16.95
CA GLU A 254 -20.88 -31.46 -15.55
C GLU A 254 -20.25 -32.57 -14.68
N ALA A 255 -20.04 -33.76 -15.24
CA ALA A 255 -19.38 -34.85 -14.53
C ALA A 255 -17.91 -34.51 -14.24
N ASP A 256 -17.19 -33.92 -15.20
CA ASP A 256 -15.81 -33.46 -15.00
C ASP A 256 -15.74 -32.39 -13.90
N PHE A 257 -16.77 -31.54 -13.82
CA PHE A 257 -16.88 -30.51 -12.79
C PHE A 257 -17.15 -31.09 -11.39
N GLN A 258 -18.08 -32.04 -11.25
CA GLN A 258 -18.36 -32.67 -9.95
C GLN A 258 -17.16 -33.46 -9.44
N GLN A 259 -16.46 -34.18 -10.32
CA GLN A 259 -15.22 -34.86 -9.97
C GLN A 259 -14.15 -33.87 -9.49
N TRP A 260 -14.05 -32.73 -10.17
CA TRP A 260 -13.15 -31.66 -9.81
C TRP A 260 -13.47 -31.01 -8.44
N LEU A 261 -14.76 -30.85 -8.08
CA LEU A 261 -15.16 -30.37 -6.75
C LEU A 261 -14.67 -31.29 -5.61
N LEU A 262 -14.69 -32.60 -5.83
CA LEU A 262 -14.21 -33.58 -4.86
C LEU A 262 -12.70 -33.46 -4.66
N GLU A 263 -11.93 -33.25 -5.73
CA GLU A 263 -10.48 -33.06 -5.66
C GLU A 263 -10.09 -31.87 -4.77
N LEU A 264 -10.86 -30.78 -4.81
CA LEU A 264 -10.60 -29.59 -4.00
C LEU A 264 -10.88 -29.75 -2.51
N ASN A 265 -11.76 -30.67 -2.11
CA ASN A 265 -12.08 -30.90 -0.70
C ASN A 265 -10.96 -31.69 0.03
N GLU A 266 -9.97 -32.22 -0.69
CA GLU A 266 -8.83 -32.94 -0.10
C GLU A 266 -7.65 -32.02 0.26
N GLU A 267 -7.76 -30.71 0.02
CA GLU A 267 -6.65 -29.77 0.19
C GLU A 267 -6.46 -29.36 1.66
N GLU A 268 -5.22 -29.47 2.15
CA GLU A 268 -4.78 -28.96 3.45
C GLU A 268 -3.65 -27.97 3.24
N PHE A 269 -3.92 -26.69 3.48
CA PHE A 269 -2.94 -25.61 3.27
C PHE A 269 -2.05 -25.42 4.49
N TRP A 270 -0.76 -25.12 4.28
CA TRP A 270 0.21 -24.89 5.36
C TRP A 270 1.15 -23.71 5.12
N ALA A 271 1.25 -23.19 3.90
CA ALA A 271 2.07 -22.02 3.58
C ALA A 271 1.40 -21.06 2.60
N TRP A 272 1.86 -19.81 2.66
CA TRP A 272 1.45 -18.72 1.77
C TRP A 272 2.68 -18.08 1.15
N ILE A 273 2.66 -17.91 -0.17
CA ILE A 273 3.63 -17.11 -0.89
C ILE A 273 2.84 -15.98 -1.55
N GLU A 274 3.23 -14.74 -1.26
CA GLU A 274 2.66 -13.54 -1.87
C GLU A 274 3.73 -12.89 -2.74
N HIS A 275 3.34 -12.48 -3.94
CA HIS A 275 4.10 -11.64 -4.85
C HIS A 275 3.31 -10.39 -5.17
N SER A 276 3.97 -9.24 -5.11
CA SER A 276 3.39 -7.95 -5.47
C SER A 276 4.46 -7.00 -6.01
N ASP A 277 4.06 -5.83 -6.48
CA ASP A 277 5.00 -4.79 -6.89
C ASP A 277 5.69 -4.11 -5.66
N ASN A 278 6.60 -3.16 -5.91
CA ASN A 278 7.28 -2.43 -4.84
C ASN A 278 6.50 -1.20 -4.35
N ALA A 279 5.24 -1.02 -4.72
CA ALA A 279 4.48 0.14 -4.30
C ALA A 279 4.33 0.15 -2.78
N THR A 280 4.26 1.34 -2.20
CA THR A 280 4.26 1.53 -0.74
C THR A 280 3.07 0.89 -0.05
N HIS A 281 1.96 0.65 -0.75
CA HIS A 281 0.80 -0.05 -0.22
C HIS A 281 0.97 -1.58 -0.14
N PHE A 282 2.00 -2.13 -0.80
CA PHE A 282 2.43 -3.52 -0.65
C PHE A 282 3.71 -3.62 0.19
N LYS A 283 4.71 -2.79 -0.07
CA LYS A 283 6.02 -2.84 0.57
C LYS A 283 6.19 -1.72 1.60
N SER A 284 5.65 -1.92 2.80
CA SER A 284 5.82 -1.01 3.96
C SER A 284 6.15 -1.76 5.24
N LYS A 285 6.66 -1.04 6.25
CA LYS A 285 6.92 -1.60 7.59
C LYS A 285 5.64 -2.18 8.21
N GLU A 286 4.50 -1.51 8.00
CA GLU A 286 3.19 -1.92 8.50
C GLU A 286 2.70 -3.19 7.79
N ASN A 287 2.88 -3.31 6.47
CA ASN A 287 2.45 -4.52 5.76
C ASN A 287 3.34 -5.73 6.09
N LEU A 288 4.67 -5.54 6.21
CA LEU A 288 5.54 -6.63 6.65
C LEU A 288 5.22 -7.06 8.08
N HIS A 289 4.91 -6.12 8.98
CA HIS A 289 4.42 -6.45 10.32
C HIS A 289 3.10 -7.22 10.24
N TYR A 290 2.14 -6.78 9.41
CA TYR A 290 0.90 -7.52 9.18
C TYR A 290 1.18 -8.99 8.82
N TRP A 291 2.05 -9.26 7.84
CA TRP A 291 2.41 -10.61 7.43
C TRP A 291 3.08 -11.41 8.55
N SER A 292 3.94 -10.77 9.35
CA SER A 292 4.54 -11.42 10.52
C SER A 292 3.48 -11.88 11.54
N THR A 293 2.38 -11.12 11.72
CA THR A 293 1.29 -11.52 12.63
C THR A 293 0.40 -12.64 12.06
N ARG A 294 0.61 -13.05 10.81
CA ARG A 294 -0.07 -14.21 10.19
C ARG A 294 0.73 -15.49 10.37
N SER A 295 2.05 -15.40 10.32
CA SER A 295 2.96 -16.50 10.65
C SER A 295 3.04 -16.67 12.17
N GLY A 296 2.35 -17.65 12.74
CA GLY A 296 2.41 -17.92 14.18
C GLY A 296 1.06 -18.06 14.86
N MET A 297 0.21 -18.95 14.34
CA MET A 297 -0.90 -19.61 15.05
C MET A 297 -2.10 -18.77 15.51
N ASP A 298 -2.01 -17.44 15.65
CA ASP A 298 -3.05 -16.68 16.38
C ASP A 298 -4.24 -16.18 15.52
N LYS A 299 -4.13 -16.10 14.19
CA LYS A 299 -5.19 -15.50 13.34
C LYS A 299 -5.67 -16.35 12.15
N VAL A 300 -4.82 -17.21 11.60
CA VAL A 300 -5.19 -18.14 10.52
C VAL A 300 -4.57 -19.49 10.86
N ALA A 301 -5.39 -20.44 11.27
CA ALA A 301 -4.93 -21.66 11.94
C ALA A 301 -4.06 -22.56 11.05
N PHE A 302 -4.25 -22.47 9.72
CA PHE A 302 -3.54 -23.32 8.78
C PHE A 302 -2.16 -22.78 8.35
N ILE A 303 -1.93 -21.45 8.39
CA ILE A 303 -0.68 -20.85 7.87
C ILE A 303 0.47 -21.03 8.86
N ARG A 304 1.46 -21.84 8.48
CA ARG A 304 2.69 -22.10 9.25
C ARG A 304 3.89 -21.31 8.73
N GLN A 305 3.85 -20.89 7.47
CA GLN A 305 4.93 -20.16 6.81
C GLN A 305 4.36 -19.12 5.85
N VAL A 306 4.90 -17.91 5.90
CA VAL A 306 4.58 -16.85 4.94
C VAL A 306 5.87 -16.39 4.27
N TRP A 307 5.88 -16.39 2.94
CA TRP A 307 6.92 -15.78 2.13
C TRP A 307 6.30 -14.62 1.36
N VAL A 308 6.94 -13.45 1.41
CA VAL A 308 6.52 -12.30 0.60
C VAL A 308 7.65 -11.86 -0.30
N GLY A 309 7.42 -11.93 -1.61
CA GLY A 309 8.27 -11.42 -2.66
C GLY A 309 7.76 -10.08 -3.16
N PHE A 310 8.68 -9.19 -3.50
CA PHE A 310 8.37 -7.96 -4.22
C PHE A 310 9.17 -7.94 -5.52
N GLY A 311 8.54 -7.54 -6.62
CA GLY A 311 9.20 -7.45 -7.93
C GLY A 311 10.41 -6.49 -7.91
N CYS A 312 11.24 -6.50 -8.96
CA CYS A 312 12.19 -5.40 -9.17
C CYS A 312 11.43 -4.16 -9.69
N PRO A 313 11.90 -2.92 -9.45
CA PRO A 313 11.25 -1.72 -9.99
C PRO A 313 11.07 -1.86 -11.51
N GLY A 314 9.81 -1.88 -11.97
CA GLY A 314 9.47 -1.86 -13.38
C GLY A 314 9.01 -3.17 -14.02
N HIS A 315 9.07 -4.34 -13.38
CA HIS A 315 8.54 -5.60 -13.95
C HIS A 315 7.92 -6.47 -12.85
N GLY A 316 6.59 -6.57 -12.86
CA GLY A 316 5.83 -7.42 -11.94
C GLY A 316 4.35 -7.28 -12.21
N LYS A 317 3.83 -8.03 -13.18
CA LYS A 317 2.38 -8.15 -13.42
C LYS A 317 1.92 -9.59 -13.74
N GLY A 318 2.86 -10.55 -13.66
CA GLY A 318 2.61 -11.97 -13.96
C GLY A 318 2.09 -12.20 -15.40
N PRO A 319 1.71 -13.45 -15.73
CA PRO A 319 1.00 -13.78 -16.98
C PRO A 319 -0.43 -13.20 -17.05
N TRP A 320 -0.83 -12.48 -16.01
CA TRP A 320 -2.21 -12.05 -15.76
C TRP A 320 -2.42 -10.55 -15.93
N ASP A 321 -1.38 -9.85 -16.38
CA ASP A 321 -1.46 -8.45 -16.77
C ASP A 321 -2.63 -8.24 -17.73
N GLY A 322 -3.55 -7.34 -17.36
CA GLY A 322 -4.73 -7.00 -18.16
C GLY A 322 -6.05 -7.60 -17.69
N ILE A 323 -6.11 -8.53 -16.72
CA ILE A 323 -7.41 -9.00 -16.20
C ILE A 323 -8.22 -7.86 -15.54
N GLY A 324 -7.54 -6.99 -14.79
CA GLY A 324 -8.16 -5.78 -14.23
C GLY A 324 -8.67 -4.84 -15.32
N ALA A 325 -7.89 -4.64 -16.39
CA ALA A 325 -8.29 -3.83 -17.53
C ALA A 325 -9.49 -4.43 -18.28
N MET A 326 -9.53 -5.76 -18.47
CA MET A 326 -10.66 -6.48 -19.06
C MET A 326 -11.93 -6.30 -18.23
N VAL A 327 -11.86 -6.46 -16.91
CA VAL A 327 -13.00 -6.29 -16.01
C VAL A 327 -13.54 -4.86 -16.08
N LYS A 328 -12.66 -3.86 -15.99
CA LYS A 328 -13.03 -2.44 -16.13
C LYS A 328 -13.68 -2.16 -17.49
N THR A 329 -13.05 -2.58 -18.58
CA THR A 329 -13.57 -2.38 -19.94
C THR A 329 -14.94 -3.03 -20.12
N LYS A 330 -15.13 -4.23 -19.57
CA LYS A 330 -16.42 -4.94 -19.64
C LYS A 330 -17.50 -4.19 -18.89
N ILE A 331 -17.23 -3.74 -17.67
CA ILE A 331 -18.17 -2.92 -16.88
C ILE A 331 -18.52 -1.64 -17.65
N THR A 332 -17.52 -0.87 -18.10
CA THR A 332 -17.77 0.38 -18.85
C THR A 332 -18.59 0.14 -20.11
N ARG A 333 -18.30 -0.92 -20.87
CA ARG A 333 -19.03 -1.27 -22.08
C ARG A 333 -20.49 -1.64 -21.80
N ASP A 334 -20.71 -2.45 -20.77
CA ASP A 334 -22.05 -2.92 -20.43
C ASP A 334 -22.91 -1.82 -19.80
N VAL A 335 -22.29 -0.88 -19.06
CA VAL A 335 -22.95 0.39 -18.66
C VAL A 335 -23.33 1.19 -19.90
N THR A 336 -22.41 1.35 -20.84
CA THR A 336 -22.63 2.14 -22.07
C THR A 336 -23.73 1.56 -22.96
N ASN A 337 -23.89 0.24 -22.97
CA ASN A 337 -24.84 -0.49 -23.80
C ASN A 337 -26.13 -0.90 -23.07
N GLU A 338 -26.33 -0.47 -21.81
CA GLU A 338 -27.48 -0.85 -20.97
C GLU A 338 -27.64 -2.37 -20.78
N GLN A 339 -26.52 -3.09 -20.72
CA GLN A 339 -26.44 -4.55 -20.51
C GLN A 339 -26.05 -4.91 -19.07
N CYS A 340 -26.41 -4.06 -18.11
CA CYS A 340 -26.05 -4.24 -16.71
C CYS A 340 -26.81 -5.42 -16.08
N LEU A 341 -26.08 -6.48 -15.78
CA LEU A 341 -26.54 -7.65 -15.03
C LEU A 341 -26.56 -7.40 -13.51
N THR A 342 -27.38 -6.45 -13.05
CA THR A 342 -27.65 -6.18 -11.62
C THR A 342 -29.15 -6.26 -11.35
N PRO A 343 -29.60 -6.45 -10.10
CA PRO A 343 -31.03 -6.47 -9.77
C PRO A 343 -31.76 -5.17 -10.18
N SER A 344 -31.08 -4.03 -10.14
CA SER A 344 -31.62 -2.73 -10.56
C SER A 344 -31.59 -2.52 -12.07
N GLY A 345 -30.81 -3.30 -12.82
CA GLY A 345 -30.52 -3.06 -14.24
C GLY A 345 -29.55 -1.91 -14.51
N TYR A 346 -28.91 -1.35 -13.48
CA TYR A 346 -27.94 -0.26 -13.58
C TYR A 346 -26.75 -0.48 -12.64
N ILE A 347 -25.59 0.08 -12.98
CA ILE A 347 -24.39 0.09 -12.12
C ILE A 347 -24.13 1.52 -11.67
N ARG A 348 -24.59 1.86 -10.46
CA ARG A 348 -24.45 3.20 -9.86
C ARG A 348 -23.62 3.21 -8.58
N SER A 349 -23.08 2.07 -8.20
CA SER A 349 -22.27 1.93 -6.99
C SER A 349 -21.18 0.88 -7.18
N PRO A 350 -20.08 0.96 -6.40
CA PRO A 350 -19.05 -0.08 -6.38
C PRO A 350 -19.58 -1.47 -6.05
N LEU A 351 -20.60 -1.57 -5.19
CA LEU A 351 -21.29 -2.83 -4.90
C LEU A 351 -22.04 -3.36 -6.14
N ALA A 352 -22.75 -2.51 -6.86
CA ALA A 352 -23.42 -2.91 -8.11
C ALA A 352 -22.41 -3.36 -9.18
N ALA A 353 -21.22 -2.74 -9.22
CA ALA A 353 -20.13 -3.16 -10.10
C ALA A 353 -19.62 -4.56 -9.73
N ALA A 354 -19.46 -4.85 -8.44
CA ALA A 354 -19.09 -6.18 -7.95
C ALA A 354 -20.16 -7.23 -8.29
N GLN A 355 -21.46 -6.91 -8.10
CA GLN A 355 -22.58 -7.79 -8.46
C GLN A 355 -22.62 -8.09 -9.96
N HIS A 356 -22.44 -7.06 -10.78
CA HIS A 356 -22.34 -7.22 -12.22
C HIS A 356 -21.15 -8.09 -12.63
N ALA A 357 -19.98 -7.84 -12.04
CA ALA A 357 -18.79 -8.66 -12.26
C ALA A 357 -19.02 -10.12 -11.84
N ARG A 358 -19.76 -10.40 -10.75
CA ARG A 358 -20.15 -11.77 -10.38
C ARG A 358 -20.99 -12.43 -11.45
N ALA A 359 -22.01 -11.74 -11.96
CA ALA A 359 -22.92 -12.27 -12.95
C ALA A 359 -22.25 -12.59 -14.29
N ILE A 360 -21.10 -11.95 -14.58
CA ILE A 360 -20.31 -12.20 -15.79
C ILE A 360 -19.21 -13.22 -15.54
N PHE A 361 -18.30 -12.91 -14.61
CA PHE A 361 -17.03 -13.61 -14.45
C PHE A 361 -17.13 -14.83 -13.51
N ALA A 362 -17.97 -14.78 -12.48
CA ALA A 362 -18.10 -15.84 -11.49
C ALA A 362 -19.17 -16.89 -11.86
N THR A 363 -19.18 -17.30 -13.14
CA THR A 363 -20.12 -18.29 -13.69
C THR A 363 -19.39 -19.50 -14.26
N ASP A 364 -20.04 -20.66 -14.21
CA ASP A 364 -19.49 -21.88 -14.82
C ASP A 364 -19.43 -21.78 -16.36
N GLU A 365 -20.30 -20.95 -16.96
CA GLU A 365 -20.23 -20.62 -18.38
C GLU A 365 -18.93 -19.87 -18.70
N TRP A 366 -18.62 -18.81 -17.95
CA TRP A 366 -17.38 -18.06 -18.14
C TRP A 366 -16.14 -18.94 -17.94
N ALA A 367 -16.09 -19.74 -16.87
CA ALA A 367 -14.97 -20.64 -16.60
C ALA A 367 -14.77 -21.67 -17.74
N ARG A 368 -15.86 -22.18 -18.31
CA ARG A 368 -15.79 -23.09 -19.48
C ARG A 368 -15.34 -22.38 -20.75
N GLU A 369 -15.84 -21.17 -21.01
CA GLU A 369 -15.47 -20.36 -22.17
C GLU A 369 -13.99 -19.91 -22.13
N HIS A 370 -13.47 -19.68 -20.92
CA HIS A 370 -12.14 -19.14 -20.68
C HIS A 370 -11.17 -20.18 -20.11
N ALA A 371 -11.46 -21.47 -20.25
CA ALA A 371 -10.61 -22.57 -19.77
C ALA A 371 -9.18 -22.53 -20.34
N TYR A 372 -8.97 -21.85 -21.47
CA TYR A 372 -7.65 -21.63 -22.07
C TYR A 372 -6.79 -20.62 -21.30
N MET A 373 -7.39 -19.80 -20.44
CA MET A 373 -6.69 -18.80 -19.64
C MET A 373 -6.02 -19.41 -18.41
N GLU A 374 -6.03 -20.73 -18.21
CA GLU A 374 -5.49 -21.40 -17.00
C GLU A 374 -6.14 -20.96 -15.67
N ILE A 375 -7.09 -20.01 -15.69
CA ILE A 375 -7.94 -19.64 -14.56
C ILE A 375 -9.07 -20.65 -14.47
N ASN A 376 -9.07 -21.44 -13.41
CA ASN A 376 -10.13 -22.40 -13.18
C ASN A 376 -11.38 -21.73 -12.60
N ARG A 377 -11.24 -20.59 -11.90
CA ARG A 377 -12.36 -19.89 -11.29
C ARG A 377 -12.10 -18.41 -11.06
N CYS A 378 -13.12 -17.60 -11.31
CA CYS A 378 -13.17 -16.23 -10.80
C CYS A 378 -14.04 -16.16 -9.55
N VAL A 379 -13.51 -15.51 -8.51
CA VAL A 379 -14.22 -15.21 -7.27
C VAL A 379 -14.26 -13.69 -7.13
N VAL A 380 -15.46 -13.13 -7.02
CA VAL A 380 -15.63 -11.68 -6.87
C VAL A 380 -16.08 -11.37 -5.45
N MET A 381 -15.33 -10.48 -4.79
CA MET A 381 -15.58 -10.04 -3.42
C MET A 381 -15.83 -8.54 -3.39
N TYR A 382 -16.65 -8.10 -2.43
CA TYR A 382 -16.86 -6.70 -2.14
C TYR A 382 -16.50 -6.42 -0.67
N LEU A 383 -15.77 -5.34 -0.43
CA LEU A 383 -15.57 -4.77 0.90
C LEU A 383 -16.05 -3.33 0.90
N ASP A 384 -16.98 -3.01 1.79
CA ASP A 384 -17.31 -1.62 2.05
C ASP A 384 -16.17 -0.92 2.81
N LYS A 385 -15.95 0.37 2.57
CA LYS A 385 -14.95 1.20 3.26
C LYS A 385 -15.08 1.11 4.77
N ASP A 386 -16.30 0.93 5.29
CA ASP A 386 -16.56 0.82 6.73
C ASP A 386 -16.05 -0.52 7.31
N GLN A 387 -15.83 -1.52 6.45
CA GLN A 387 -15.21 -2.80 6.81
C GLN A 387 -13.68 -2.73 6.77
N ILE A 388 -13.09 -1.67 6.21
CA ILE A 388 -11.65 -1.46 6.18
C ILE A 388 -11.26 -0.67 7.44
N HIS A 389 -10.86 -1.41 8.48
CA HIS A 389 -10.50 -0.82 9.75
C HIS A 389 -9.20 -0.01 9.65
N ARG A 390 -9.32 1.31 9.76
CA ARG A 390 -8.20 2.25 9.91
C ARG A 390 -8.25 2.83 11.32
N PRO A 391 -7.45 2.31 12.27
CA PRO A 391 -7.46 2.86 13.61
C PRO A 391 -7.03 4.32 13.55
N ALA A 392 -7.73 5.19 14.31
CA ALA A 392 -7.41 6.61 14.38
C ALA A 392 -6.00 6.87 14.96
N SER A 393 -5.46 5.90 15.69
CA SER A 393 -4.14 5.91 16.30
C SER A 393 -3.54 4.50 16.15
N PRO A 394 -2.96 4.17 14.98
CA PRO A 394 -2.34 2.87 14.75
C PRO A 394 -1.07 2.72 15.58
N ASP A 395 -0.76 1.49 15.99
CA ASP A 395 0.52 1.19 16.62
C ASP A 395 1.70 1.59 15.73
N ASP A 396 2.77 2.10 16.35
CA ASP A 396 3.98 2.43 15.61
C ASP A 396 4.84 1.19 15.47
N VAL A 397 5.07 0.81 14.22
CA VAL A 397 5.97 -0.27 13.85
C VAL A 397 7.35 0.32 13.61
N SER A 398 8.40 -0.24 14.21
CA SER A 398 9.77 0.24 13.96
C SER A 398 10.16 0.16 12.47
N PRO A 399 11.03 1.06 11.98
CA PRO A 399 11.55 0.99 10.62
C PRO A 399 12.25 -0.36 10.31
N VAL A 400 12.07 -0.84 9.08
CA VAL A 400 12.78 -2.02 8.56
C VAL A 400 14.05 -1.56 7.84
N HIS A 401 15.20 -1.69 8.49
CA HIS A 401 16.47 -1.21 7.95
C HIS A 401 16.88 -1.98 6.70
N GLY A 402 16.91 -1.29 5.55
CA GLY A 402 17.24 -1.89 4.26
C GLY A 402 16.02 -2.37 3.48
N ILE A 403 14.79 -2.01 3.86
CA ILE A 403 13.57 -2.40 3.14
C ILE A 403 13.65 -2.13 1.62
N MET A 404 14.27 -1.03 1.20
CA MET A 404 14.40 -0.69 -0.22
C MET A 404 15.35 -1.60 -1.00
N SER A 405 16.32 -2.24 -0.33
CA SER A 405 17.34 -3.09 -0.96
C SER A 405 17.09 -4.59 -0.81
N HIS A 406 15.97 -4.97 -0.19
CA HIS A 406 15.57 -6.36 0.03
C HIS A 406 14.21 -6.61 -0.62
N PHE A 407 14.10 -7.67 -1.40
CA PHE A 407 12.90 -7.98 -2.20
C PHE A 407 12.27 -9.33 -1.83
N SER A 408 12.83 -10.05 -0.86
CA SER A 408 12.32 -11.34 -0.40
C SER A 408 12.32 -11.36 1.12
N TYR A 409 11.14 -11.65 1.68
CA TYR A 409 10.87 -11.70 3.10
C TYR A 409 10.26 -13.05 3.46
N LEU A 410 10.64 -13.57 4.62
CA LEU A 410 10.15 -14.84 5.15
C LEU A 410 9.78 -14.66 6.61
N PHE A 411 8.64 -15.21 7.01
CA PHE A 411 8.10 -15.05 8.35
C PHE A 411 7.77 -16.42 8.96
N PHE A 412 8.35 -16.70 10.12
CA PHE A 412 8.15 -17.94 10.87
C PHE A 412 7.43 -17.73 12.21
N SER A 413 7.42 -16.50 12.72
CA SER A 413 6.77 -16.16 13.97
C SER A 413 6.38 -14.69 14.02
N SER A 414 5.40 -14.40 14.88
CA SER A 414 4.93 -13.04 15.13
C SER A 414 6.07 -12.09 15.46
N ASN A 415 6.05 -10.91 14.84
CA ASN A 415 6.99 -9.81 15.05
C ASN A 415 8.46 -10.08 14.65
N THR A 416 8.75 -11.19 13.98
CA THR A 416 10.08 -11.44 13.41
C THR A 416 10.01 -11.46 11.89
N TYR A 417 11.09 -11.06 11.24
CA TYR A 417 11.20 -11.15 9.79
C TYR A 417 12.61 -11.58 9.38
N LEU A 418 12.66 -12.36 8.32
CA LEU A 418 13.87 -12.70 7.60
C LEU A 418 13.84 -11.96 6.28
N MET A 419 14.95 -11.34 5.90
CA MET A 419 15.05 -10.63 4.63
C MET A 419 16.34 -10.97 3.89
N ARG A 420 16.27 -10.91 2.56
CA ARG A 420 17.45 -10.98 1.68
C ARG A 420 17.24 -10.12 0.43
N PRO A 421 18.33 -9.75 -0.28
CA PRO A 421 18.24 -8.93 -1.48
C PRO A 421 17.28 -9.49 -2.53
N TYR A 422 17.38 -10.77 -2.87
CA TYR A 422 16.55 -11.39 -3.91
C TYR A 422 15.99 -12.74 -3.47
N ALA A 423 14.85 -13.13 -4.06
CA ALA A 423 14.33 -14.48 -3.91
C ALA A 423 15.29 -15.51 -4.54
N CYS A 424 15.38 -16.67 -3.92
CA CYS A 424 16.04 -17.86 -4.43
C CYS A 424 15.19 -19.05 -4.06
N TRP A 425 14.85 -19.85 -5.07
CA TRP A 425 13.99 -21.00 -4.94
C TRP A 425 14.69 -22.27 -5.39
N CYS A 426 16.03 -22.29 -5.42
CA CYS A 426 16.77 -23.53 -5.64
C CYS A 426 16.32 -24.61 -4.64
N THR A 427 16.52 -25.88 -4.96
CA THR A 427 16.01 -27.01 -4.16
C THR A 427 16.29 -26.86 -2.66
N ALA A 428 17.48 -26.39 -2.27
CA ALA A 428 17.80 -26.14 -0.86
C ALA A 428 16.95 -25.02 -0.23
N CYS A 429 16.74 -23.90 -0.92
CA CYS A 429 15.89 -22.82 -0.43
C CYS A 429 14.40 -23.17 -0.42
N ALA A 430 13.93 -23.95 -1.39
CA ALA A 430 12.54 -24.42 -1.44
C ALA A 430 12.19 -25.38 -0.28
N CYS A 431 13.18 -26.10 0.24
CA CYS A 431 13.03 -26.98 1.41
C CYS A 431 13.07 -26.25 2.77
N VAL A 432 13.26 -24.92 2.79
CA VAL A 432 13.30 -24.15 4.04
C VAL A 432 11.89 -24.00 4.61
N THR A 433 11.67 -24.57 5.79
CA THR A 433 10.36 -24.52 6.48
C THR A 433 10.44 -23.93 7.89
N GLY A 434 11.59 -23.42 8.31
CA GLY A 434 11.78 -22.94 9.68
C GLY A 434 13.23 -22.77 10.11
N ARG A 435 13.43 -22.59 11.42
CA ARG A 435 14.72 -22.32 12.06
C ARG A 435 15.36 -23.60 12.60
N GLY A 436 16.52 -24.00 12.09
CA GLY A 436 17.26 -25.20 12.51
C GLY A 436 17.49 -26.19 11.36
N ALA A 437 18.50 -27.06 11.51
CA ALA A 437 18.98 -27.92 10.42
C ALA A 437 17.88 -28.86 9.91
N GLN A 438 17.00 -29.32 10.80
CA GLN A 438 15.83 -30.13 10.50
C GLN A 438 14.77 -29.42 9.63
N TYR A 439 14.86 -28.09 9.51
CA TYR A 439 13.97 -27.24 8.72
C TYR A 439 14.72 -26.53 7.56
N GLY A 440 15.93 -26.99 7.23
CA GLY A 440 16.70 -26.50 6.09
C GLY A 440 17.56 -25.26 6.35
N THR A 441 17.73 -24.82 7.61
CA THR A 441 18.53 -23.64 7.95
C THR A 441 19.56 -23.89 9.05
N ILE A 442 20.64 -23.12 9.09
CA ILE A 442 21.61 -23.12 10.19
C ILE A 442 21.68 -21.71 10.76
N SER A 443 21.43 -21.56 12.06
CA SER A 443 21.52 -20.27 12.74
C SER A 443 22.96 -19.82 12.90
N ASN A 444 23.25 -18.59 12.49
CA ASN A 444 24.55 -17.94 12.58
C ASN A 444 24.37 -16.49 13.07
N GLY A 445 24.14 -16.34 14.38
CA GLY A 445 23.82 -15.06 14.99
C GLY A 445 22.52 -14.47 14.46
N ALA A 446 22.59 -13.27 13.87
CA ALA A 446 21.46 -12.59 13.21
C ALA A 446 21.22 -13.07 11.76
N TYR A 447 21.83 -14.18 11.35
CA TYR A 447 21.66 -14.75 10.03
C TYR A 447 21.17 -16.20 10.10
N LEU A 448 20.39 -16.60 9.09
CA LEU A 448 20.06 -18.00 8.83
C LEU A 448 20.67 -18.44 7.51
N ASP A 449 21.66 -19.31 7.59
CA ASP A 449 22.32 -19.90 6.44
C ASP A 449 21.46 -21.05 5.87
N VAL A 450 21.40 -21.18 4.55
CA VAL A 450 20.70 -22.25 3.83
C VAL A 450 21.74 -23.18 3.21
N PRO A 451 22.08 -24.31 3.86
CA PRO A 451 23.08 -25.25 3.34
C PRO A 451 22.67 -25.78 1.97
N GLY A 452 23.62 -25.85 1.04
CA GLY A 452 23.37 -26.35 -0.31
C GLY A 452 22.67 -25.35 -1.24
N CYS A 453 22.40 -24.11 -0.80
CA CYS A 453 21.95 -23.06 -1.72
C CYS A 453 23.02 -22.82 -2.79
N CYS A 454 22.64 -22.98 -4.06
CA CYS A 454 23.56 -22.85 -5.19
C CYS A 454 23.92 -21.38 -5.52
N ARG A 455 23.25 -20.41 -4.89
CA ARG A 455 23.47 -18.97 -5.13
C ARG A 455 24.31 -18.37 -4.03
N THR A 456 25.62 -18.24 -4.28
CA THR A 456 26.65 -17.83 -3.31
C THR A 456 26.33 -16.55 -2.52
N LYS A 457 25.60 -15.58 -3.10
CA LYS A 457 25.20 -14.32 -2.45
C LYS A 457 23.83 -14.33 -1.76
N LEU A 458 23.05 -15.40 -1.95
CA LEU A 458 21.68 -15.56 -1.43
C LEU A 458 21.56 -16.78 -0.51
N THR A 459 22.70 -17.29 -0.04
CA THR A 459 22.78 -18.43 0.88
C THR A 459 22.34 -18.07 2.30
N ARG A 460 22.12 -16.78 2.61
CA ARG A 460 21.79 -16.33 3.96
C ARG A 460 20.58 -15.43 3.97
N TRP A 461 19.77 -15.57 5.00
CA TRP A 461 18.74 -14.62 5.40
C TRP A 461 19.25 -13.77 6.56
N LYS A 462 18.99 -12.47 6.53
CA LYS A 462 19.19 -11.59 7.69
C LYS A 462 17.91 -11.59 8.52
N GLU A 463 18.01 -11.94 9.79
CA GLU A 463 16.92 -11.95 10.76
C GLU A 463 16.90 -10.66 11.57
N ASP A 464 15.71 -10.13 11.81
CA ASP A 464 15.49 -8.97 12.65
C ASP A 464 14.04 -9.00 13.20
N SER A 465 13.68 -8.06 14.06
CA SER A 465 12.36 -8.02 14.68
C SER A 465 11.73 -6.63 14.65
N PHE A 466 10.40 -6.62 14.66
CA PHE A 466 9.63 -5.39 14.81
C PHE A 466 9.56 -5.00 16.28
N LYS A 467 9.81 -3.73 16.57
CA LYS A 467 9.42 -3.12 17.85
C LYS A 467 8.10 -2.41 17.62
N ILE A 468 7.07 -2.85 18.34
CA ILE A 468 5.73 -2.26 18.29
C ILE A 468 5.58 -1.36 19.49
N THR A 469 5.36 -0.07 19.24
CA THR A 469 5.03 0.89 20.29
C THR A 469 3.52 1.15 20.22
N PRO A 470 2.73 0.63 21.18
CA PRO A 470 1.28 0.86 21.20
C PRO A 470 0.98 2.35 21.23
N GLN A 471 0.22 2.86 20.26
CA GLN A 471 0.01 4.31 20.16
C GLN A 471 -1.25 4.74 20.89
N SER A 472 -1.03 5.24 22.09
CA SER A 472 -1.61 6.50 22.60
C SER A 472 -1.12 7.74 21.79
N GLY A 473 -0.79 7.56 20.51
CA GLY A 473 0.12 8.38 19.72
C GLY A 473 -0.37 9.78 19.41
N LEU A 474 -1.67 9.95 19.13
CA LEU A 474 -2.24 11.31 18.97
C LEU A 474 -2.25 12.07 20.29
N ALA A 475 -2.55 11.39 21.42
CA ALA A 475 -2.51 12.00 22.74
C ALA A 475 -1.08 12.33 23.17
N ASN A 476 -0.12 11.44 22.91
CA ASN A 476 1.29 11.67 23.19
C ASN A 476 1.91 12.71 22.24
N ARG A 477 1.45 12.80 20.99
CA ARG A 477 1.82 13.87 20.05
C ARG A 477 1.27 15.20 20.51
N ASN A 478 -0.02 15.27 20.87
CA ASN A 478 -0.64 16.48 21.40
C ASN A 478 0.03 16.91 22.72
N LYS A 479 0.40 15.95 23.58
CA LYS A 479 1.18 16.20 24.80
C LYS A 479 2.57 16.74 24.49
N ARG A 480 3.32 16.12 23.58
CA ARG A 480 4.65 16.58 23.14
C ARG A 480 4.61 17.94 22.47
N LEU A 481 3.58 18.23 21.66
CA LEU A 481 3.40 19.54 21.03
C LEU A 481 3.02 20.60 22.07
N ALA A 482 2.19 20.26 23.07
CA ALA A 482 1.87 21.17 24.16
C ALA A 482 3.10 21.45 25.05
N GLU A 483 3.92 20.44 25.33
CA GLU A 483 5.20 20.58 26.02
C GLU A 483 6.17 21.45 25.22
N LEU A 484 6.38 21.15 23.94
CA LEU A 484 7.22 21.96 23.05
C LEU A 484 6.75 23.42 22.97
N TRP A 485 5.43 23.64 22.80
CA TRP A 485 4.85 24.97 22.82
C TRP A 485 5.14 25.70 24.14
N SER A 486 5.03 25.03 25.29
CA SER A 486 5.32 25.63 26.60
C SER A 486 6.77 26.10 26.77
N HIS A 487 7.70 25.50 26.02
CA HIS A 487 9.10 25.93 25.94
C HIS A 487 9.25 27.08 24.94
N LEU A 488 8.83 26.87 23.69
CA LEU A 488 9.01 27.85 22.62
C LEU A 488 8.28 29.18 22.89
N SER A 489 7.11 29.14 23.53
CA SER A 489 6.33 30.34 23.83
C SER A 489 7.07 31.31 24.76
N LYS A 490 8.00 30.81 25.60
CA LYS A 490 8.82 31.64 26.49
C LYS A 490 9.92 32.38 25.73
N GLU A 491 10.30 31.87 24.56
CA GLU A 491 11.37 32.43 23.76
C GLU A 491 10.88 33.41 22.70
N LEU A 492 9.57 33.47 22.43
CA LEU A 492 8.98 34.35 21.42
C LEU A 492 9.28 35.83 21.70
N ALA A 493 9.96 36.47 20.75
CA ALA A 493 10.20 37.91 20.76
C ALA A 493 10.36 38.42 19.32
N PRO A 494 9.96 39.68 19.03
CA PRO A 494 10.23 40.29 17.74
C PRO A 494 11.72 40.26 17.39
N GLY A 495 12.05 39.95 16.14
CA GLY A 495 13.42 39.87 15.64
C GLY A 495 14.12 38.52 15.82
N LYS A 496 13.49 37.55 16.50
CA LYS A 496 13.96 36.16 16.52
C LYS A 496 13.53 35.39 15.27
N TYR A 497 14.21 34.30 14.99
CA TYR A 497 13.90 33.42 13.87
C TYR A 497 13.19 32.17 14.38
N ALA A 498 12.32 31.62 13.55
CA ALA A 498 11.51 30.46 13.89
C ALA A 498 11.28 29.56 12.68
N CYS A 499 10.86 28.33 12.94
CA CYS A 499 10.35 27.44 11.90
C CYS A 499 8.97 26.89 12.21
N ILE A 500 8.22 26.60 11.13
CA ILE A 500 6.93 25.95 11.18
C ILE A 500 6.89 24.69 10.32
N GLN A 501 6.12 23.71 10.77
CA GLN A 501 5.81 22.53 9.97
C GLN A 501 4.90 22.92 8.80
N VAL A 502 5.30 22.53 7.59
CA VAL A 502 4.57 22.81 6.36
C VAL A 502 3.55 21.71 6.09
N ARG A 503 2.33 22.09 5.67
CA ARG A 503 1.26 21.13 5.30
C ARG A 503 1.11 20.95 3.79
N GLU A 504 1.53 21.93 2.99
CA GLU A 504 1.44 21.94 1.53
C GLU A 504 2.72 22.57 0.96
N LEU A 505 3.29 21.98 -0.11
CA LEU A 505 4.45 22.56 -0.78
C LEU A 505 4.00 23.75 -1.63
N TRP A 506 4.58 24.93 -1.40
CA TRP A 506 4.20 26.16 -2.10
C TRP A 506 4.93 26.39 -3.41
N SER A 507 6.08 25.74 -3.66
CA SER A 507 6.81 25.92 -4.92
C SER A 507 7.48 24.63 -5.42
N THR A 508 7.54 24.51 -6.74
CA THR A 508 8.28 23.45 -7.44
C THR A 508 9.80 23.60 -7.26
N SER A 509 10.30 24.82 -6.99
CA SER A 509 11.73 25.07 -6.75
C SER A 509 12.23 24.44 -5.44
N GLU A 510 11.36 24.31 -4.42
CA GLU A 510 11.70 23.66 -3.14
C GLU A 510 11.64 22.12 -3.19
N MET A 511 11.08 21.52 -4.25
CA MET A 511 10.95 20.06 -4.36
C MET A 511 12.31 19.34 -4.24
N ARG A 512 13.39 19.97 -4.72
CA ARG A 512 14.75 19.40 -4.67
C ARG A 512 15.27 19.22 -3.24
N HIS A 513 14.79 20.02 -2.28
CA HIS A 513 15.16 19.95 -0.88
C HIS A 513 14.11 19.26 0.00
N TYR A 514 13.06 18.72 -0.61
CA TYR A 514 12.02 17.99 0.11
C TYR A 514 12.58 16.71 0.74
N ARG A 515 12.41 16.59 2.06
CA ARG A 515 12.83 15.45 2.89
C ARG A 515 11.83 15.29 4.04
N PRO A 516 11.73 14.11 4.67
CA PRO A 516 10.92 13.93 5.88
C PRO A 516 11.19 15.04 6.91
N GLY A 517 10.12 15.62 7.47
CA GLY A 517 10.22 16.74 8.40
C GLY A 517 10.49 18.09 7.73
N HIS A 518 10.05 18.30 6.49
CA HIS A 518 10.19 19.58 5.81
C HIS A 518 9.49 20.73 6.59
N TYR A 519 10.12 21.91 6.58
CA TYR A 519 9.69 23.08 7.34
C TYR A 519 10.09 24.38 6.64
N TRP A 520 9.38 25.47 6.97
CA TRP A 520 9.73 26.84 6.55
C TRP A 520 10.36 27.64 7.67
N VAL A 521 11.12 28.66 7.31
CA VAL A 521 11.82 29.55 8.24
C VAL A 521 11.32 30.98 8.06
N PHE A 522 11.19 31.70 9.17
CA PHE A 522 10.74 33.09 9.15
C PHE A 522 11.32 33.90 10.33
N GLU A 523 11.29 35.23 10.21
CA GLU A 523 11.56 36.16 11.31
C GLU A 523 10.23 36.55 11.99
N LEU A 524 10.20 36.51 13.32
CA LEU A 524 9.09 36.93 14.17
C LEU A 524 8.95 38.46 14.14
N GLY A 525 7.74 38.94 13.85
CA GLY A 525 7.40 40.36 13.83
C GLY A 525 6.84 40.89 15.15
N ASP A 526 6.61 42.20 15.21
CA ASP A 526 5.93 42.88 16.31
C ASP A 526 4.44 43.08 15.96
N SER A 527 3.54 42.72 16.87
CA SER A 527 2.10 42.93 16.75
C SER A 527 1.65 44.35 17.11
N GLY A 528 2.59 45.24 17.44
CA GLY A 528 2.37 46.65 17.77
C GLY A 528 2.43 46.95 19.27
N ASN A 529 2.74 45.97 20.10
CA ASN A 529 2.84 46.11 21.56
C ASN A 529 4.14 45.49 22.14
N GLY A 530 5.12 45.20 21.29
CA GLY A 530 6.37 44.55 21.67
C GLY A 530 6.27 43.03 21.78
N SER A 531 5.11 42.42 21.49
CA SER A 531 4.90 40.98 21.43
C SER A 531 4.79 40.51 19.98
N THR A 532 5.14 39.25 19.71
CA THR A 532 4.84 38.61 18.42
C THR A 532 3.43 38.01 18.37
N VAL A 533 2.77 37.83 19.52
CA VAL A 533 1.41 37.29 19.57
C VAL A 533 0.42 38.39 19.21
N LYS A 534 -0.28 38.22 18.07
CA LYS A 534 -1.32 39.15 17.61
C LYS A 534 -2.66 38.88 18.29
N LYS A 535 -3.00 37.60 18.50
CA LYS A 535 -4.26 37.18 19.11
C LYS A 535 -4.15 35.78 19.70
N LEU A 536 -4.72 35.59 20.90
CA LEU A 536 -4.97 34.28 21.51
C LEU A 536 -6.45 33.93 21.33
N PHE A 537 -6.75 32.69 20.95
CA PHE A 537 -8.11 32.24 20.67
C PHE A 537 -8.68 31.41 21.82
N THR A 538 -9.79 31.88 22.41
CA THR A 538 -10.58 31.13 23.39
C THR A 538 -11.92 30.79 22.75
N LEU A 539 -12.15 29.51 22.45
CA LEU A 539 -13.28 29.03 21.66
C LEU A 539 -13.98 27.84 22.34
N PRO A 540 -15.31 27.65 22.15
CA PRO A 540 -16.01 26.46 22.59
C PRO A 540 -15.41 25.15 22.06
N ARG A 541 -15.67 24.03 22.76
CA ARG A 541 -15.16 22.72 22.36
C ARG A 541 -15.60 22.36 20.93
N ARG A 542 -14.65 21.90 20.10
CA ARG A 542 -14.84 21.54 18.67
C ARG A 542 -15.27 22.68 17.74
N SER A 543 -14.97 23.93 18.10
CA SER A 543 -15.13 25.08 17.20
C SER A 543 -13.78 25.57 16.69
N TRP A 544 -13.80 26.25 15.54
CA TRP A 544 -12.65 26.91 14.92
C TRP A 544 -13.08 28.29 14.42
N VAL A 545 -12.10 29.16 14.19
CA VAL A 545 -12.30 30.45 13.52
C VAL A 545 -11.21 30.64 12.48
N ASP A 546 -11.57 31.18 11.33
CA ASP A 546 -10.60 31.64 10.34
C ASP A 546 -10.30 33.12 10.63
N PHE A 547 -9.04 33.44 10.89
CA PHE A 547 -8.57 34.80 11.19
C PHE A 547 -7.46 35.15 10.21
N GLU A 548 -7.68 36.21 9.42
CA GLU A 548 -6.76 36.69 8.38
C GLU A 548 -6.24 35.57 7.44
N GLY A 549 -7.13 34.64 7.05
CA GLY A 549 -6.83 33.54 6.13
C GLY A 549 -6.25 32.28 6.77
N VAL A 550 -5.98 32.29 8.08
CA VAL A 550 -5.45 31.12 8.81
C VAL A 550 -6.48 30.60 9.81
N ARG A 551 -6.61 29.27 9.90
CA ARG A 551 -7.54 28.60 10.82
C ARG A 551 -6.95 28.42 12.21
N PHE A 552 -7.73 28.74 13.24
CA PHE A 552 -7.36 28.59 14.64
C PHE A 552 -8.42 27.83 15.46
N TYR A 553 -7.94 27.06 16.44
CA TYR A 553 -8.71 26.34 17.44
C TYR A 553 -8.53 26.95 18.84
N ASN A 554 -9.30 26.45 19.81
CA ASN A 554 -9.20 26.89 21.21
C ASN A 554 -7.78 26.68 21.77
N GLY A 555 -7.21 27.73 22.35
CA GLY A 555 -5.87 27.75 22.96
C GLY A 555 -4.73 28.10 22.01
N GLU A 556 -4.99 28.25 20.71
CA GLU A 556 -3.97 28.62 19.73
C GLU A 556 -3.79 30.15 19.65
N SER A 557 -2.63 30.58 19.17
CA SER A 557 -2.24 31.98 19.00
C SER A 557 -1.85 32.29 17.56
N ALA A 558 -2.27 33.45 17.05
CA ALA A 558 -1.77 34.02 15.81
C ALA A 558 -0.43 34.74 16.08
N LEU A 559 0.64 34.29 15.42
CA LEU A 559 1.98 34.86 15.54
C LEU A 559 2.27 35.73 14.31
N VAL A 560 2.80 36.94 14.51
CA VAL A 560 3.18 37.85 13.42
C VAL A 560 4.50 37.40 12.78
N VAL A 561 4.50 37.33 11.47
CA VAL A 561 5.69 37.09 10.64
C VAL A 561 6.14 38.42 10.06
N LYS A 562 7.44 38.72 10.18
CA LYS A 562 8.05 39.92 9.58
C LYS A 562 8.57 39.65 8.18
N ARG A 563 9.20 38.50 7.98
CA ARG A 563 9.69 38.03 6.67
C ARG A 563 9.80 36.52 6.63
N TRP A 564 9.65 35.94 5.45
CA TRP A 564 9.89 34.52 5.18
C TRP A 564 11.27 34.32 4.56
N LEU A 565 11.85 33.14 4.76
CA LEU A 565 13.11 32.75 4.15
C LEU A 565 12.93 31.45 3.34
N HIS A 566 13.37 31.44 2.08
CA HIS A 566 13.39 30.25 1.21
C HIS A 566 14.77 29.63 1.10
N ARG A 567 14.80 28.31 0.86
CA ARG A 567 16.05 27.61 0.55
C ARG A 567 16.55 28.00 -0.83
N VAL A 568 17.86 28.16 -0.97
CA VAL A 568 18.49 28.48 -2.25
C VAL A 568 18.58 27.23 -3.12
N GLU A 569 17.93 27.24 -4.29
CA GLU A 569 17.88 26.08 -5.21
C GLU A 569 19.27 25.52 -5.58
N ALA A 570 20.24 26.41 -5.79
CA ALA A 570 21.61 26.04 -6.15
C ALA A 570 22.39 25.33 -5.02
N ASP A 571 21.95 25.45 -3.76
CA ASP A 571 22.59 24.78 -2.64
C ASP A 571 22.03 23.36 -2.46
N ALA A 572 22.78 22.36 -2.92
CA ALA A 572 22.39 20.95 -2.81
C ALA A 572 22.22 20.46 -1.35
N SER A 573 22.85 21.12 -0.37
CA SER A 573 22.68 20.79 1.05
C SER A 573 21.31 21.25 1.57
N GLY A 574 20.77 22.31 0.96
CA GLY A 574 19.55 23.00 1.39
C GLY A 574 19.74 23.88 2.62
N LEU A 575 20.95 24.08 3.14
CA LEU A 575 21.20 24.79 4.41
C LEU A 575 21.29 26.32 4.26
N THR A 576 21.32 26.80 3.01
CA THR A 576 21.36 28.23 2.69
C THR A 576 19.96 28.74 2.39
N PHE A 577 19.63 29.89 2.98
CA PHE A 577 18.35 30.56 2.82
C PHE A 577 18.52 31.99 2.30
N VAL A 578 17.51 32.50 1.62
CA VAL A 578 17.39 33.91 1.18
C VAL A 578 16.02 34.46 1.59
N GLU A 579 15.94 35.77 1.79
CA GLU A 579 14.68 36.44 2.05
C GLU A 579 13.71 36.24 0.86
N TRP A 580 12.50 35.77 1.15
CA TRP A 580 11.47 35.63 0.15
C TRP A 580 10.88 36.99 -0.20
N ASN A 581 10.89 37.33 -1.49
CA ASN A 581 10.17 38.48 -2.01
C ASN A 581 8.97 38.00 -2.84
N PRO A 582 7.73 38.18 -2.37
CA PRO A 582 6.52 37.73 -3.08
C PRO A 582 6.25 38.50 -4.38
N GLN A 583 7.05 39.51 -4.73
CA GLN A 583 6.93 40.22 -6.01
C GLN A 583 7.57 39.50 -7.21
N GLU A 584 8.41 38.47 -6.99
CA GLU A 584 9.12 37.81 -8.09
C GLU A 584 8.41 36.57 -8.66
N GLU A 585 7.50 35.91 -7.93
CA GLU A 585 6.80 34.71 -8.40
C GLU A 585 5.34 34.65 -7.88
N ASP A 586 4.37 34.67 -8.82
CA ASP A 586 3.01 34.11 -8.70
C ASP A 586 2.02 34.62 -7.64
N LEU A 587 1.81 35.94 -7.52
CA LEU A 587 0.56 36.47 -6.92
C LEU A 587 -0.37 37.02 -7.99
N ASP A 588 -1.63 36.53 -8.02
CA ASP A 588 -2.72 37.11 -8.81
C ASP A 588 -2.81 38.61 -8.46
N PRO A 589 -2.81 39.54 -9.45
CA PRO A 589 -2.88 40.98 -9.22
C PRO A 589 -4.09 41.44 -8.38
N GLN A 590 -5.11 40.58 -8.20
CA GLN A 590 -6.26 40.84 -7.33
C GLN A 590 -6.12 40.32 -5.88
N SER A 591 -5.01 39.63 -5.56
CA SER A 591 -4.75 39.09 -4.23
C SER A 591 -4.49 40.24 -3.25
N GLN A 592 -5.30 40.36 -2.19
CA GLN A 592 -4.90 41.14 -1.02
C GLN A 592 -3.57 40.59 -0.48
N LEU A 593 -2.65 41.46 -0.07
CA LEU A 593 -1.42 41.06 0.63
C LEU A 593 -1.78 40.06 1.73
N ALA A 594 -1.34 38.81 1.57
CA ALA A 594 -1.62 37.76 2.54
C ALA A 594 -1.12 38.24 3.91
N ALA A 595 -1.98 38.16 4.92
CA ALA A 595 -1.57 38.55 6.26
C ALA A 595 -0.40 37.68 6.69
N MET A 596 0.70 38.32 7.11
CA MET A 596 1.92 37.65 7.55
C MET A 596 1.71 37.11 8.95
N ILE A 597 0.90 36.06 9.08
CA ILE A 597 0.60 35.38 10.34
C ILE A 597 0.74 33.86 10.21
N VAL A 598 1.11 33.21 11.31
CA VAL A 598 1.18 31.74 11.40
C VAL A 598 0.46 31.23 12.64
N ASN A 599 0.00 29.99 12.58
CA ASN A 599 -0.62 29.33 13.73
C ASN A 599 0.45 28.78 14.69
N SER A 600 0.34 29.12 15.98
CA SER A 600 1.22 28.61 17.03
C SER A 600 1.37 27.09 17.07
N SER A 601 0.33 26.32 16.70
CA SER A 601 0.39 24.85 16.72
C SER A 601 1.32 24.26 15.65
N GLU A 602 1.75 25.08 14.70
CA GLU A 602 2.67 24.69 13.62
C GLU A 602 4.12 25.01 13.96
N LEU A 603 4.39 25.77 15.02
CA LEU A 603 5.73 26.18 15.44
C LEU A 603 6.59 24.98 15.89
N ARG A 604 7.83 24.89 15.43
CA ARG A 604 8.77 23.77 15.72
C ARG A 604 10.12 24.23 16.26
N GLY A 605 10.46 25.49 16.14
CA GLY A 605 11.68 26.03 16.73
C GLY A 605 11.67 27.55 16.77
N VAL A 606 12.42 28.10 17.72
CA VAL A 606 12.70 29.52 17.88
C VAL A 606 14.19 29.63 18.21
N TRP A 607 14.89 30.61 17.65
CA TRP A 607 16.30 30.86 17.93
C TRP A 607 16.69 32.30 17.59
N GLU A 608 17.83 32.74 18.12
CA GLU A 608 18.40 34.05 17.81
C GLU A 608 19.39 33.97 16.64
N LEU A 609 19.48 35.06 15.88
CA LEU A 609 20.51 35.22 14.87
C LEU A 609 21.86 35.46 15.57
N SER A 610 22.85 34.63 15.28
CA SER A 610 24.16 34.81 15.92
C SER A 610 24.85 36.09 15.46
N LYS A 611 25.23 36.92 16.44
CA LYS A 611 26.01 38.15 16.21
C LYS A 611 27.50 37.87 15.91
N ASN A 612 27.98 36.65 16.19
CA ASN A 612 29.36 36.25 16.00
C ASN A 612 29.50 35.40 14.73
N GLN A 613 30.36 35.82 13.79
CA GLN A 613 30.64 35.09 12.54
C GLN A 613 31.51 33.83 12.73
N THR A 614 31.53 33.23 13.92
CA THR A 614 32.31 32.02 14.18
C THR A 614 31.57 30.79 13.63
N ALA A 615 32.32 29.74 13.27
CA ALA A 615 31.75 28.50 12.71
C ALA A 615 30.87 27.69 13.69
N LYS A 616 30.69 28.17 14.93
CA LYS A 616 29.92 27.50 15.99
C LYS A 616 28.46 27.99 16.09
N SER A 617 28.05 29.01 15.34
CA SER A 617 26.66 29.50 15.38
C SER A 617 25.70 28.61 14.58
N ASN A 618 24.56 28.25 15.18
CA ASN A 618 23.56 27.39 14.54
C ASN A 618 22.76 28.08 13.41
N PHE A 619 22.64 29.40 13.42
CA PHE A 619 22.01 30.18 12.34
C PHE A 619 22.66 31.57 12.23
N ARG A 620 23.10 31.98 11.04
CA ARG A 620 23.81 33.25 10.82
C ARG A 620 23.52 33.89 9.47
N GLU A 621 23.63 35.21 9.41
CA GLU A 621 23.62 35.98 8.16
C GLU A 621 25.01 35.96 7.50
N VAL A 622 25.05 35.70 6.20
CA VAL A 622 26.26 35.70 5.39
C VAL A 622 26.42 37.11 4.81
N LEU A 623 27.42 37.85 5.29
CA LEU A 623 27.70 39.18 4.77
C LEU A 623 28.25 39.10 3.33
N PRO A 624 27.81 39.98 2.42
CA PRO A 624 28.44 40.16 1.13
C PRO A 624 29.95 40.43 1.27
N PRO A 625 30.79 39.99 0.31
CA PRO A 625 32.25 40.09 0.39
C PRO A 625 32.77 41.48 0.76
N VAL A 626 32.12 42.53 0.22
CA VAL A 626 32.47 43.95 0.44
C VAL A 626 32.29 44.37 1.91
N LEU A 627 31.27 43.85 2.60
CA LEU A 627 31.00 44.16 4.02
C LEU A 627 31.80 43.25 4.97
N ALA A 628 32.15 42.04 4.55
CA ALA A 628 33.01 41.12 5.30
C ALA A 628 34.45 41.64 5.48
N GLU A 629 34.92 42.52 4.58
CA GLU A 629 36.24 43.13 4.64
C GLU A 629 36.29 44.35 5.59
N VAL A 630 35.21 45.13 5.64
CA VAL A 630 35.01 46.24 6.60
C VAL A 630 34.88 45.70 8.03
N SER A 631 34.11 44.63 8.23
CA SER A 631 33.96 43.99 9.55
C SER A 631 35.28 43.41 10.08
N ARG A 632 36.14 42.88 9.19
CA ARG A 632 37.51 42.44 9.53
C ARG A 632 38.44 43.59 9.90
N ARG A 633 38.28 44.78 9.30
CA ARG A 633 39.06 45.99 9.66
C ARG A 633 38.65 46.56 11.02
N LEU A 634 37.36 46.56 11.35
CA LEU A 634 36.85 47.04 12.64
C LEU A 634 37.28 46.16 13.83
N GLN A 635 37.36 44.84 13.65
CA GLN A 635 37.84 43.93 14.71
C GLN A 635 39.34 44.06 15.03
N ARG A 636 40.14 44.69 14.16
CA ARG A 636 41.58 44.91 14.37
C ARG A 636 41.93 46.28 14.98
N GLY A 637 40.95 47.15 15.19
CA GLY A 637 41.14 48.51 15.72
C GLY A 637 40.41 48.73 17.05
N ALA A 638 40.71 47.94 18.09
CA ALA A 638 40.18 48.17 19.43
C ALA A 638 41.00 49.24 20.18
N ALA A 639 40.79 50.51 19.83
CA ALA A 639 41.03 51.66 20.72
C ALA A 639 40.38 52.91 20.11
N VAL A 640 39.24 53.34 20.67
CA VAL A 640 38.83 54.74 20.96
C VAL A 640 37.36 54.70 21.41
N ARG A 641 37.08 55.51 22.45
CA ARG A 641 35.89 55.50 23.30
C ARG A 641 34.62 56.06 22.63
N SER A 642 33.50 55.57 23.15
CA SER A 642 32.23 56.28 23.46
C SER A 642 31.63 57.26 22.45
N GLY A 643 30.41 56.94 22.02
CA GLY A 643 29.39 57.91 21.66
C GLY A 643 28.99 57.89 20.20
N PHE A 644 28.03 57.03 19.82
CA PHE A 644 27.09 57.30 18.73
C PHE A 644 25.80 56.53 18.99
N SER A 645 24.83 57.24 19.56
CA SER A 645 23.42 56.86 19.57
C SER A 645 22.79 57.08 18.19
N SER A 646 21.88 56.18 17.83
CA SER A 646 20.67 56.40 17.01
C SER A 646 20.76 57.27 15.75
N GLY A 647 20.61 56.65 14.57
CA GLY A 647 20.19 57.32 13.35
C GLY A 647 20.85 56.75 12.10
N ALA A 648 20.05 56.57 11.05
CA ALA A 648 20.42 56.15 9.69
C ALA A 648 20.68 54.65 9.47
N ARG A 649 19.60 53.90 9.21
CA ARG A 649 19.66 52.67 8.42
C ARG A 649 18.35 52.38 7.69
N GLU A 650 17.79 53.40 7.07
CA GLU A 650 16.76 53.26 6.04
C GLU A 650 17.26 53.97 4.78
N ASP A 651 16.89 53.40 3.64
CA ASP A 651 17.08 53.86 2.27
C ASP A 651 18.46 53.63 1.62
N ASN A 652 18.61 52.44 1.03
CA ASN A 652 19.36 52.30 -0.22
C ASN A 652 18.74 51.17 -1.06
N GLU A 653 17.70 51.51 -1.80
CA GLU A 653 17.14 50.70 -2.88
C GLU A 653 18.06 50.77 -4.11
N GLN A 654 18.06 49.68 -4.89
CA GLN A 654 18.73 49.43 -6.18
C GLN A 654 20.14 48.84 -6.10
N GLY A 655 20.20 47.50 -6.16
CA GLY A 655 21.37 46.74 -6.62
C GLY A 655 22.08 45.83 -5.60
N SER A 656 21.60 45.70 -4.37
CA SER A 656 22.21 44.80 -3.38
C SER A 656 21.73 43.35 -3.55
N GLU A 657 22.66 42.39 -3.63
CA GLU A 657 22.32 40.94 -3.56
C GLU A 657 21.39 40.65 -2.38
N PRO A 658 20.39 39.74 -2.54
CA PRO A 658 19.49 39.37 -1.45
C PRO A 658 20.27 38.80 -0.27
N ARG A 659 19.81 39.11 0.95
CA ARG A 659 20.44 38.65 2.19
C ARG A 659 20.42 37.13 2.26
N LYS A 660 21.61 36.54 2.47
CA LYS A 660 21.80 35.08 2.58
C LYS A 660 21.96 34.69 4.04
N PHE A 661 21.34 33.59 4.43
CA PHE A 661 21.42 33.01 5.76
C PHE A 661 21.93 31.57 5.66
N LEU A 662 22.71 31.13 6.64
CA LEU A 662 23.25 29.78 6.71
C LEU A 662 22.85 29.13 8.02
N MET A 663 22.27 27.93 7.91
CA MET A 663 21.90 27.07 9.04
C MET A 663 22.93 25.96 9.23
N SER A 664 23.21 25.58 10.48
CA SER A 664 24.03 24.40 10.77
C SER A 664 23.24 23.12 10.49
N GLU A 665 23.94 22.06 10.09
CA GLU A 665 23.34 20.73 9.90
C GLU A 665 22.69 20.21 11.19
N LYS A 666 23.29 20.49 12.36
CA LYS A 666 22.72 20.15 13.69
C LYS A 666 21.34 20.77 13.87
N LEU A 667 21.20 22.07 13.58
CA LEU A 667 19.92 22.78 13.73
C LEU A 667 18.89 22.33 12.68
N ASP A 668 19.31 22.09 11.43
CA ASP A 668 18.41 21.57 10.38
C ASP A 668 17.86 20.18 10.77
N ASN A 669 18.73 19.27 11.23
CA ASN A 669 18.31 17.94 11.70
C ASN A 669 17.34 18.02 12.89
N LEU A 670 17.66 18.85 13.89
CA LEU A 670 16.79 19.05 15.06
C LEU A 670 15.40 19.57 14.65
N ASN A 671 15.35 20.55 13.75
CA ASN A 671 14.09 21.09 13.25
C ASN A 671 13.29 20.05 12.45
N ARG A 672 13.96 19.22 11.64
CA ARG A 672 13.31 18.12 10.91
C ARG A 672 12.75 17.07 11.86
N GLU A 673 13.50 16.66 12.86
CA GLU A 673 13.05 15.71 13.87
C GLU A 673 11.76 16.18 14.54
N ARG A 674 11.71 17.46 14.95
CA ARG A 674 10.50 18.09 15.51
C ARG A 674 9.33 18.12 14.54
N CYS A 675 9.58 18.23 13.23
CA CYS A 675 8.55 18.18 12.19
C CYS A 675 8.09 16.75 11.85
N THR A 676 8.94 15.74 12.04
CA THR A 676 8.59 14.32 11.84
C THR A 676 7.86 13.69 13.03
N ALA A 677 7.87 14.34 14.20
CA ALA A 677 7.13 13.96 15.42
C ALA A 677 7.38 12.56 16.04
N ASP A 678 8.23 11.72 15.43
CA ASP A 678 8.43 10.34 15.87
C ASP A 678 9.62 10.13 16.83
N SER A 679 10.56 11.09 16.95
CA SER A 679 11.69 10.96 17.88
C SER A 679 12.40 12.29 18.17
N PHE A 680 12.20 12.88 19.35
CA PHE A 680 13.20 13.78 19.93
C PHE A 680 13.32 13.49 21.44
N LYS A 681 14.56 13.40 21.94
CA LYS A 681 14.84 13.17 23.36
C LYS A 681 14.76 14.51 24.10
N LEU A 682 14.02 14.55 25.21
CA LEU A 682 13.85 15.75 26.02
C LEU A 682 15.19 16.22 26.66
N ASP A 683 16.11 15.27 26.90
CA ASP A 683 17.34 15.51 27.65
C ASP A 683 18.36 16.40 26.92
N GLU A 684 18.18 16.68 25.62
CA GLU A 684 19.04 17.60 24.85
C GLU A 684 18.56 19.06 24.89
N LEU A 685 17.45 19.36 25.57
CA LEU A 685 16.94 20.73 25.76
C LEU A 685 17.59 21.47 26.94
N VAL A 686 18.39 20.79 27.78
CA VAL A 686 18.84 21.32 29.08
C VAL A 686 20.33 21.69 29.13
N ASP A 687 21.15 21.26 28.17
CA ASP A 687 22.60 21.51 28.20
C ASP A 687 23.08 22.38 27.02
N GLU A 688 22.77 23.67 27.02
CA GLU A 688 23.60 24.69 26.33
C GLU A 688 23.51 26.03 27.09
N GLU A 689 24.30 26.16 28.19
CA GLU A 689 24.82 27.45 28.68
C GLU A 689 26.11 27.82 27.92
#